data_AF-A0A833RSK9-F1
#
_entry.id   AF-A0A833RSK9-F1
#
_cell.length_a   1.000
_cell.length_b   1.000
_cell.length_c   1.000
_cell.angle_alpha   90.00
_cell.angle_beta   90.00
_cell.angle_gamma   90.00
#
_symmetry.space_group_name_H-M   'P 1'
#
loop_
_entity.id
_entity.type
_entity.pdbx_description
1 polymer ?
#
loop_
_entity_poly.entity_id
_entity_poly.type
_entity_poly.pdbx_seq_one_letter_code
_entity_poly.pdbx_strand_id
1 'polypeptide(L)'
;MCESRKQEYYFDTIINKSLMGMARIHNSLIALEGCNAILRKDYTNVIGKVKLISGGTAEDELIYPGCVGPGMLTAAVLGNILSAPSVDNILRVIEKVGANDTSVINHISILLIIQNCAEYSINFTLAKLYAELKGYVVKLMTINNNMSYLHLGNSIKQHNFLPTFFIYKIAGAMAEEGKNIDEIYSFCNSIANSGEMIFLKKDGCIENVIHEDDEEMLSNIVKQMLEPLINILNMTSQDQTKTKSFCVGHEIAILISNFELLHQMEINGLRVKRIYVKEFMKSSNSEFHICLLNLSLTAILTKYLDFPTSAFTWPIAIETRKVIKFIKLQGIQYNKILIQNIDCSVLNLQGPIMNYETSQAFLSIISMACEAILACEKQLNKMDQKKYGNGDYGTNLARGAEAIKNAIQKNEILGTNLYVTFSQISHIIHKTVSGIQGGLYSLFFYYVAQTFSRYQSDQKITVDVWLHVLTTANKAIEPFKVSFEGDQTLLTTLTAVQIDLQNALSKNVDPIDAFGIAVKAAESFTTNVLYGQSFYEFEYPDPHAHSVDGQYECEGCQSIGNVKYLSNEHETRTSFLSAQQSLTQDVWCLLKHACFRSLSCEVHPGKEGVCYFGDEYRGHVLSHTFTLKDAQARGFRKWCSFIVFMRDKQFLLNMWPFLVDNLKEVIRELQDFAEKKYNAEEAECPQRIVRLSTANGSGAYNNSNKQPRTFSDITNEKHVFIRIHMWLVWILSAGARHFIEIFPMSLLDAELNYNLEDQIENEDGFTLVNAKLPVNLTLNSTEPDMPLEFSEVSGKSTTVILKNLRAVLGKDQFRQLLYSSLTGVQILVRGPNIQRLESLYGLSSLIPRACRRVKTQATEYMDPNKCNFIGVDTSVAVPLPCANVCRLDIVADEHKVENSNSHIVRWTGILPLKLPTLLIKIEKSLENEKLGNSTLKAHFAALQEEWANIAKVVHAMRGRGHSGDLSGLMLSLGAGPHDKELLDTWSMGLPPNPA
;
A
#
# COMPACT_ATOMS: atom_id res chain seq x y z
N MET A 1 5.82 3.68 4.31
CA MET A 1 6.43 3.24 3.03
C MET A 1 7.68 2.35 3.17
N CYS A 2 8.45 2.38 4.28
CA CYS A 2 9.62 1.49 4.45
C CYS A 2 9.34 0.10 5.05
N GLU A 3 8.12 -0.17 5.53
CA GLU A 3 7.79 -1.46 6.17
C GLU A 3 7.20 -2.49 5.19
N SER A 4 6.45 -2.08 4.17
CA SER A 4 5.79 -3.01 3.22
C SER A 4 6.77 -3.66 2.23
N ARG A 5 7.80 -2.93 1.74
CA ARG A 5 8.85 -3.50 0.88
C ARG A 5 9.71 -4.56 1.58
N LYS A 6 9.76 -4.56 2.92
CA LYS A 6 10.45 -5.60 3.69
C LYS A 6 9.63 -6.88 3.81
N GLN A 7 8.30 -6.83 3.65
CA GLN A 7 7.42 -7.99 3.79
C GLN A 7 7.38 -8.87 2.53
N GLU A 8 7.30 -8.32 1.32
CA GLU A 8 7.26 -9.13 0.08
C GLU A 8 8.54 -9.95 -0.13
N TYR A 9 9.72 -9.35 0.07
CA TYR A 9 11.01 -10.07 0.03
C TYR A 9 11.11 -11.16 1.11
N TYR A 10 10.38 -11.01 2.22
CA TYR A 10 10.35 -11.97 3.31
C TYR A 10 9.54 -13.21 2.96
N PHE A 11 8.46 -13.10 2.17
CA PHE A 11 7.57 -14.22 1.86
C PHE A 11 8.07 -15.12 0.71
N ASP A 12 8.58 -14.56 -0.39
CA ASP A 12 9.17 -15.36 -1.48
C ASP A 12 10.40 -16.17 -1.00
N THR A 13 11.15 -15.62 -0.03
CA THR A 13 12.27 -16.33 0.59
C THR A 13 11.85 -17.44 1.56
N ILE A 14 10.58 -17.49 1.99
CA ILE A 14 10.06 -18.60 2.81
C ILE A 14 9.67 -19.78 1.91
N ILE A 15 8.90 -19.54 0.85
CA ILE A 15 8.35 -20.59 -0.03
C ILE A 15 9.46 -21.37 -0.73
N ASN A 16 10.45 -20.65 -1.29
CA ASN A 16 11.59 -21.27 -1.94
C ASN A 16 12.41 -22.14 -0.96
N LYS A 17 12.56 -21.70 0.30
CA LYS A 17 13.21 -22.52 1.35
C LYS A 17 12.42 -23.77 1.68
N SER A 18 11.10 -23.70 1.74
CA SER A 18 10.22 -24.86 1.95
C SER A 18 10.38 -25.88 0.83
N LEU A 19 10.33 -25.45 -0.44
CA LEU A 19 10.54 -26.32 -1.61
C LEU A 19 11.94 -26.94 -1.67
N MET A 20 12.98 -26.16 -1.36
CA MET A 20 14.35 -26.66 -1.29
C MET A 20 14.54 -27.67 -0.15
N GLY A 21 13.91 -27.44 1.02
CA GLY A 21 13.89 -28.39 2.12
C GLY A 21 13.23 -29.71 1.71
N MET A 22 12.11 -29.61 1.02
CA MET A 22 11.36 -30.76 0.50
C MET A 22 12.16 -31.59 -0.52
N ALA A 23 12.85 -30.94 -1.45
CA ALA A 23 13.73 -31.63 -2.41
C ALA A 23 14.93 -32.32 -1.75
N ARG A 24 15.36 -31.87 -0.57
CA ARG A 24 16.42 -32.54 0.22
C ARG A 24 15.91 -33.75 1.00
N ILE A 25 14.67 -33.71 1.49
CA ILE A 25 14.05 -34.84 2.18
C ILE A 25 13.74 -35.98 1.19
N HIS A 26 13.26 -35.62 -0.01
CA HIS A 26 12.88 -36.58 -1.04
C HIS A 26 13.90 -36.59 -2.19
N ASN A 27 14.82 -37.56 -2.17
CA ASN A 27 15.87 -37.73 -3.19
C ASN A 27 15.37 -37.89 -4.65
N SER A 28 14.06 -38.11 -4.84
CA SER A 28 13.37 -38.20 -6.14
C SER A 28 12.89 -36.85 -6.69
N LEU A 29 13.10 -35.73 -5.97
CA LEU A 29 12.65 -34.39 -6.36
C LEU A 29 13.84 -33.42 -6.57
N ILE A 30 13.62 -32.38 -7.37
CA ILE A 30 14.54 -31.27 -7.61
C ILE A 30 13.74 -29.97 -7.50
N ALA A 31 14.19 -29.03 -6.67
CA ALA A 31 13.66 -27.67 -6.67
C ALA A 31 14.39 -26.82 -7.72
N LEU A 32 13.66 -26.02 -8.48
CA LEU A 32 14.21 -25.20 -9.56
C LEU A 32 14.76 -23.89 -9.01
N GLU A 33 16.05 -23.64 -9.14
CA GLU A 33 16.66 -22.41 -8.63
C GLU A 33 16.06 -21.14 -9.29
N GLY A 34 15.71 -20.15 -8.46
CA GLY A 34 15.12 -18.88 -8.91
C GLY A 34 13.69 -18.99 -9.45
N CYS A 35 13.00 -20.10 -9.18
CA CYS A 35 11.61 -20.34 -9.53
C CYS A 35 10.95 -21.05 -8.35
N ASN A 36 9.74 -20.65 -7.94
CA ASN A 36 9.01 -21.35 -6.89
C ASN A 36 8.43 -22.65 -7.45
N ALA A 37 9.26 -23.63 -7.82
CA ALA A 37 8.81 -24.86 -8.46
C ALA A 37 9.62 -26.09 -8.06
N ILE A 38 8.96 -27.25 -8.07
CA ILE A 38 9.56 -28.55 -7.83
C ILE A 38 9.31 -29.48 -9.03
N LEU A 39 10.31 -30.29 -9.37
CA LEU A 39 10.31 -31.21 -10.49
C LEU A 39 10.67 -32.61 -9.99
N ARG A 40 10.21 -33.66 -10.67
CA ARG A 40 10.74 -35.01 -10.46
C ARG A 40 12.18 -35.08 -10.96
N LYS A 41 13.08 -35.77 -10.26
CA LYS A 41 14.52 -35.82 -10.57
C LYS A 41 14.83 -36.51 -11.89
N ASP A 42 14.01 -37.48 -12.27
CA ASP A 42 14.11 -38.25 -13.51
C ASP A 42 13.33 -37.61 -14.68
N TYR A 43 12.93 -36.33 -14.59
CA TYR A 43 12.20 -35.62 -15.65
C TYR A 43 12.92 -35.64 -17.02
N THR A 44 14.24 -35.82 -17.00
CA THR A 44 15.06 -35.96 -18.20
C THR A 44 14.92 -37.33 -18.87
N ASN A 45 14.61 -38.37 -18.09
CA ASN A 45 14.43 -39.75 -18.55
C ASN A 45 13.00 -40.01 -19.06
N VAL A 46 12.09 -39.05 -18.88
CA VAL A 46 10.72 -39.05 -19.41
C VAL A 46 10.76 -38.62 -20.88
N ILE A 47 11.27 -39.51 -21.75
CA ILE A 47 11.39 -39.29 -23.19
C ILE A 47 10.16 -39.86 -23.91
N GLY A 48 9.58 -39.10 -24.84
CA GLY A 48 8.43 -39.52 -25.65
C GLY A 48 7.10 -39.65 -24.90
N LYS A 49 7.05 -39.27 -23.61
CA LYS A 49 5.86 -39.27 -22.76
C LYS A 49 5.37 -37.85 -22.51
N VAL A 50 4.07 -37.70 -22.25
CA VAL A 50 3.45 -36.40 -21.93
C VAL A 50 3.91 -35.94 -20.54
N LYS A 51 4.37 -34.70 -20.44
CA LYS A 51 4.85 -34.12 -19.17
C LYS A 51 3.73 -33.31 -18.52
N LEU A 52 3.44 -33.58 -17.24
CA LEU A 52 2.30 -33.01 -16.52
C LEU A 52 2.76 -31.91 -15.56
N ILE A 53 2.21 -30.71 -15.70
CA ILE A 53 2.55 -29.56 -14.84
C ILE A 53 1.28 -29.01 -14.20
N SER A 54 1.35 -28.70 -12.91
CA SER A 54 0.27 -28.02 -12.17
C SER A 54 0.85 -26.98 -11.21
N GLY A 55 0.00 -26.29 -10.46
CA GLY A 55 0.43 -25.31 -9.48
C GLY A 55 -0.69 -24.62 -8.74
N GLY A 56 -0.34 -23.94 -7.66
CA GLY A 56 -1.29 -23.22 -6.81
C GLY A 56 -0.62 -22.22 -5.86
N THR A 57 -1.39 -21.63 -4.95
CA THR A 57 -0.91 -20.69 -3.93
C THR A 57 -0.04 -21.39 -2.87
N ALA A 58 0.75 -20.62 -2.13
CA ALA A 58 1.62 -21.17 -1.08
C ALA A 58 0.86 -21.57 0.21
N GLU A 59 -0.39 -21.16 0.39
CA GLU A 59 -1.24 -21.71 1.47
C GLU A 59 -1.38 -23.24 1.37
N ASP A 60 -1.26 -23.80 0.16
CA ASP A 60 -1.29 -25.23 -0.13
C ASP A 60 0.12 -25.86 -0.18
N GLU A 61 1.05 -25.33 0.63
CA GLU A 61 2.52 -25.44 0.56
C GLU A 61 3.10 -26.87 0.37
N LEU A 62 2.33 -27.93 0.67
CA LEU A 62 2.74 -29.34 0.53
C LEU A 62 1.88 -30.18 -0.44
N ILE A 63 0.77 -29.63 -0.95
CA ILE A 63 -0.24 -30.39 -1.70
C ILE A 63 0.22 -30.62 -3.15
N TYR A 64 0.49 -29.54 -3.90
CA TYR A 64 0.94 -29.65 -5.30
C TYR A 64 2.36 -30.23 -5.41
N PRO A 65 3.36 -29.76 -4.62
CA PRO A 65 4.71 -30.30 -4.66
C PRO A 65 4.74 -31.80 -4.34
N GLY A 66 3.85 -32.27 -3.46
CA GLY A 66 3.83 -33.68 -3.06
C GLY A 66 3.08 -34.62 -3.99
N CYS A 67 2.42 -34.07 -5.01
CA CYS A 67 1.89 -34.82 -6.15
C CYS A 67 2.95 -35.06 -7.26
N VAL A 68 4.17 -34.56 -7.11
CA VAL A 68 5.25 -34.71 -8.10
C VAL A 68 5.95 -36.05 -7.94
N GLY A 69 6.01 -36.83 -9.02
CA GLY A 69 6.67 -38.13 -9.08
C GLY A 69 6.14 -39.05 -10.19
N PRO A 70 6.87 -40.13 -10.53
CA PRO A 70 6.40 -41.17 -11.45
C PRO A 70 4.96 -41.60 -11.17
N GLY A 71 4.12 -41.64 -12.22
CA GLY A 71 2.71 -41.99 -12.12
C GLY A 71 1.76 -40.87 -11.64
N MET A 72 2.26 -39.63 -11.45
CA MET A 72 1.49 -38.40 -11.16
C MET A 72 2.12 -37.18 -11.87
N LEU A 73 2.35 -36.04 -11.19
CA LEU A 73 2.85 -34.80 -11.82
C LEU A 73 4.35 -34.89 -12.16
N THR A 74 4.76 -34.23 -13.24
CA THR A 74 6.17 -34.05 -13.62
C THR A 74 6.80 -32.85 -12.92
N ALA A 75 6.04 -31.76 -12.77
CA ALA A 75 6.45 -30.58 -12.03
C ALA A 75 5.25 -29.89 -11.37
N ALA A 76 5.50 -29.17 -10.29
CA ALA A 76 4.53 -28.30 -9.63
C ALA A 76 5.13 -26.91 -9.42
N VAL A 77 4.34 -25.87 -9.70
CA VAL A 77 4.74 -24.45 -9.58
C VAL A 77 3.90 -23.80 -8.49
N LEU A 78 4.54 -23.11 -7.55
CA LEU A 78 3.89 -22.39 -6.47
C LEU A 78 3.93 -20.88 -6.72
N GLY A 79 2.84 -20.20 -6.41
CA GLY A 79 2.79 -18.76 -6.24
C GLY A 79 3.06 -18.37 -4.79
N ASN A 80 2.75 -17.12 -4.44
CA ASN A 80 2.90 -16.63 -3.06
C ASN A 80 1.70 -17.08 -2.21
N ILE A 81 1.72 -16.78 -0.90
CA ILE A 81 0.71 -17.24 0.08
C ILE A 81 -0.72 -16.98 -0.44
N LEU A 82 -0.97 -15.80 -1.02
CA LEU A 82 -2.30 -15.36 -1.45
C LEU A 82 -2.47 -15.28 -2.98
N SER A 83 -1.50 -15.74 -3.79
CA SER A 83 -1.52 -15.48 -5.24
C SER A 83 -1.08 -16.68 -6.08
N ALA A 84 -1.66 -16.81 -7.27
CA ALA A 84 -1.25 -17.80 -8.27
C ALA A 84 0.24 -17.75 -8.67
N PRO A 85 0.82 -18.86 -9.17
CA PRO A 85 2.16 -18.86 -9.75
C PRO A 85 2.28 -17.83 -10.88
N SER A 86 3.39 -17.10 -10.92
CA SER A 86 3.66 -16.13 -11.99
C SER A 86 3.85 -16.82 -13.33
N VAL A 87 3.50 -16.11 -14.41
CA VAL A 87 3.67 -16.59 -15.79
C VAL A 87 5.12 -16.98 -16.06
N ASP A 88 6.08 -16.17 -15.59
CA ASP A 88 7.52 -16.42 -15.75
C ASP A 88 7.95 -17.71 -15.06
N ASN A 89 7.47 -17.99 -13.85
CA ASN A 89 7.77 -19.23 -13.15
C ASN A 89 7.19 -20.44 -13.89
N ILE A 90 5.95 -20.35 -14.38
CA ILE A 90 5.31 -21.42 -15.15
C ILE A 90 6.06 -21.66 -16.45
N LEU A 91 6.39 -20.60 -17.20
CA LEU A 91 7.11 -20.68 -18.46
C LEU A 91 8.51 -21.25 -18.28
N ARG A 92 9.24 -20.82 -17.25
CA ARG A 92 10.57 -21.34 -16.92
C ARG A 92 10.54 -22.83 -16.60
N VAL A 93 9.49 -23.30 -15.94
CA VAL A 93 9.28 -24.74 -15.68
C VAL A 93 8.95 -25.48 -16.97
N ILE A 94 8.07 -24.93 -17.82
CA ILE A 94 7.75 -25.48 -19.15
C ILE A 94 9.03 -25.63 -19.99
N GLU A 95 9.86 -24.59 -20.02
CA GLU A 95 11.14 -24.58 -20.74
C GLU A 95 12.12 -25.59 -20.15
N LYS A 96 12.25 -25.63 -18.83
CA LYS A 96 13.18 -26.56 -18.17
C LYS A 96 12.78 -28.01 -18.38
N VAL A 97 11.49 -28.30 -18.30
CA VAL A 97 10.91 -29.63 -18.51
C VAL A 97 10.89 -29.99 -20.01
N GLY A 98 10.76 -29.00 -20.88
CA GLY A 98 10.76 -29.15 -22.34
C GLY A 98 12.16 -29.16 -22.98
N ALA A 99 13.20 -28.71 -22.30
CA ALA A 99 14.56 -28.70 -22.79
C ALA A 99 15.21 -30.08 -22.64
N ASN A 100 15.13 -30.92 -23.67
CA ASN A 100 15.95 -32.14 -23.81
C ASN A 100 16.23 -32.46 -25.29
N ASP A 101 17.39 -33.08 -25.51
CA ASP A 101 18.17 -33.27 -26.74
C ASP A 101 17.45 -33.23 -28.11
N THR A 102 18.00 -32.39 -28.96
CA THR A 102 17.80 -32.18 -30.42
C THR A 102 18.04 -33.41 -31.31
N SER A 103 18.11 -34.63 -30.76
CA SER A 103 18.50 -35.84 -31.51
C SER A 103 17.36 -36.81 -31.83
N VAL A 104 16.13 -36.57 -31.34
CA VAL A 104 14.95 -37.33 -31.77
C VAL A 104 13.78 -36.37 -31.95
N ILE A 105 13.29 -36.26 -33.19
CA ILE A 105 12.07 -35.54 -33.55
C ILE A 105 10.88 -36.31 -32.94
N ASN A 106 10.62 -36.09 -31.66
CA ASN A 106 9.36 -36.39 -31.00
C ASN A 106 8.99 -35.13 -30.22
N HIS A 107 8.00 -34.38 -30.70
CA HIS A 107 7.51 -33.15 -30.08
C HIS A 107 7.15 -33.41 -28.60
N ILE A 108 7.96 -32.90 -27.67
CA ILE A 108 7.68 -33.00 -26.24
C ILE A 108 6.35 -32.30 -25.97
N SER A 109 5.37 -33.08 -25.51
CA SER A 109 4.01 -32.62 -25.27
C SER A 109 3.79 -32.37 -23.77
N ILE A 110 3.32 -31.19 -23.41
CA ILE A 110 3.15 -30.75 -22.03
C ILE A 110 1.66 -30.50 -21.77
N LEU A 111 1.11 -31.12 -20.73
CA LEU A 111 -0.27 -30.90 -20.30
C LEU A 111 -0.27 -30.16 -18.96
N LEU A 112 -0.79 -28.94 -18.98
CA LEU A 112 -1.04 -28.10 -17.82
C LEU A 112 -2.40 -28.47 -17.24
N ILE A 113 -2.45 -28.88 -15.97
CA ILE A 113 -3.68 -29.23 -15.27
C ILE A 113 -3.89 -28.21 -14.15
N ILE A 114 -4.95 -27.42 -14.23
CA ILE A 114 -5.24 -26.36 -13.27
C ILE A 114 -6.67 -26.47 -12.73
N GLN A 115 -6.88 -25.98 -11.51
CA GLN A 115 -8.23 -25.74 -11.00
C GLN A 115 -8.87 -24.58 -11.77
N ASN A 116 -10.20 -24.61 -11.95
CA ASN A 116 -10.94 -23.51 -12.54
C ASN A 116 -11.00 -22.31 -11.57
N CYS A 117 -9.88 -21.59 -11.51
CA CYS A 117 -9.70 -20.31 -10.85
C CYS A 117 -9.29 -19.29 -11.92
N ALA A 118 -9.82 -18.06 -11.83
CA ALA A 118 -9.55 -17.01 -12.81
C ALA A 118 -8.04 -16.70 -12.88
N GLU A 119 -7.39 -16.56 -11.73
CA GLU A 119 -5.94 -16.29 -11.65
C GLU A 119 -5.09 -17.41 -12.26
N TYR A 120 -5.42 -18.68 -11.98
CA TYR A 120 -4.72 -19.83 -12.56
C TYR A 120 -4.95 -19.91 -14.07
N SER A 121 -6.19 -19.69 -14.51
CA SER A 121 -6.57 -19.76 -15.92
C SER A 121 -5.84 -18.70 -16.72
N ILE A 122 -5.76 -17.46 -16.23
CA ILE A 122 -5.04 -16.37 -16.89
C ILE A 122 -3.54 -16.68 -16.94
N ASN A 123 -2.90 -16.96 -15.80
CA ASN A 123 -1.43 -17.10 -15.75
C ASN A 123 -0.94 -18.33 -16.53
N PHE A 124 -1.60 -19.48 -16.41
CA PHE A 124 -1.22 -20.69 -17.13
C PHE A 124 -1.58 -20.61 -18.63
N THR A 125 -2.64 -19.89 -19.02
CA THR A 125 -2.93 -19.63 -20.44
C THR A 125 -1.88 -18.73 -21.06
N LEU A 126 -1.44 -17.67 -20.36
CA LEU A 126 -0.37 -16.81 -20.84
C LEU A 126 0.95 -17.57 -20.98
N ALA A 127 1.32 -18.37 -19.98
CA ALA A 127 2.53 -19.19 -20.03
C ALA A 127 2.46 -20.22 -21.18
N LYS A 128 1.28 -20.83 -21.41
CA LYS A 128 1.03 -21.71 -22.55
C LYS A 128 1.29 -20.97 -23.87
N LEU A 129 0.69 -19.81 -24.07
CA LEU A 129 0.85 -19.04 -25.33
C LEU A 129 2.32 -18.66 -25.56
N TYR A 130 3.04 -18.22 -24.52
CA TYR A 130 4.47 -17.93 -24.63
C TYR A 130 5.31 -19.17 -24.96
N ALA A 131 4.96 -20.33 -24.41
CA ALA A 131 5.63 -21.59 -24.72
C ALA A 131 5.34 -22.06 -26.16
N GLU A 132 4.10 -21.94 -26.64
CA GLU A 132 3.71 -22.24 -28.02
C GLU A 132 4.48 -21.36 -29.02
N LEU A 133 4.66 -20.07 -28.71
CA LEU A 133 5.50 -19.15 -29.50
C LEU A 133 6.97 -19.61 -29.56
N LYS A 134 7.47 -20.27 -28.52
CA LYS A 134 8.83 -20.86 -28.47
C LYS A 134 8.90 -22.27 -29.08
N GLY A 135 7.79 -22.78 -29.62
CA GLY A 135 7.73 -24.06 -30.33
C GLY A 135 7.39 -25.27 -29.47
N TYR A 136 6.96 -25.09 -28.21
CA TYR A 136 6.52 -26.19 -27.35
C TYR A 136 5.06 -26.58 -27.62
N VAL A 137 4.74 -27.87 -27.60
CA VAL A 137 3.36 -28.36 -27.70
C VAL A 137 2.74 -28.41 -26.31
N VAL A 138 1.92 -27.42 -25.97
CA VAL A 138 1.35 -27.28 -24.63
C VAL A 138 -0.18 -27.28 -24.68
N LYS A 139 -0.84 -28.11 -23.88
CA LYS A 139 -2.30 -28.13 -23.72
C LYS A 139 -2.69 -27.76 -22.29
N LEU A 140 -3.80 -27.05 -22.10
CA LEU A 140 -4.30 -26.62 -20.80
C LEU A 140 -5.64 -27.29 -20.50
N MET A 141 -5.77 -27.89 -19.33
CA MET A 141 -6.99 -28.50 -18.82
C MET A 141 -7.41 -27.82 -17.53
N THR A 142 -8.67 -27.38 -17.49
CA THR A 142 -9.31 -26.77 -16.33
C THR A 142 -10.24 -27.76 -15.65
N ILE A 143 -10.06 -28.00 -14.35
CA ILE A 143 -10.93 -28.85 -13.55
C ILE A 143 -11.99 -27.98 -12.88
N ASN A 144 -13.26 -28.22 -13.23
CA ASN A 144 -14.39 -27.50 -12.65
C ASN A 144 -14.74 -28.06 -11.27
N ASN A 145 -14.59 -27.24 -10.22
CA ASN A 145 -14.96 -27.62 -8.86
C ASN A 145 -16.48 -27.52 -8.58
N ASN A 146 -17.31 -27.23 -9.59
CA ASN A 146 -18.77 -27.03 -9.44
C ASN A 146 -19.59 -28.32 -9.53
N MET A 147 -19.03 -29.45 -9.11
CA MET A 147 -19.73 -30.72 -9.15
C MET A 147 -20.53 -30.90 -7.86
N SER A 148 -21.79 -30.47 -7.91
CA SER A 148 -22.84 -30.63 -6.89
C SER A 148 -22.43 -30.26 -5.45
N TYR A 149 -22.32 -28.96 -5.18
CA TYR A 149 -22.33 -28.43 -3.81
C TYR A 149 -23.73 -28.58 -3.21
N LEU A 150 -23.87 -29.40 -2.17
CA LEU A 150 -24.98 -29.28 -1.21
C LEU A 150 -24.47 -28.47 -0.01
N HIS A 151 -24.81 -27.17 0.03
CA HIS A 151 -24.51 -26.31 1.17
C HIS A 151 -25.43 -26.63 2.35
N LEU A 152 -24.85 -26.86 3.53
CA LEU A 152 -25.51 -26.68 4.84
C LEU A 152 -24.78 -25.52 5.56
N GLY A 153 -25.02 -24.27 5.12
CA GLY A 153 -24.48 -23.06 5.78
C GLY A 153 -24.04 -21.93 4.83
N ASN A 154 -24.21 -20.69 5.29
CA ASN A 154 -23.85 -19.45 4.60
C ASN A 154 -22.40 -19.02 4.89
N SER A 155 -21.46 -19.48 4.07
CA SER A 155 -20.09 -18.94 4.01
C SER A 155 -19.51 -19.09 2.60
N ILE A 156 -18.58 -18.19 2.28
CA ILE A 156 -18.05 -17.88 0.95
C ILE A 156 -17.19 -19.04 0.40
N LYS A 157 -17.28 -19.27 -0.92
CA LYS A 157 -16.63 -20.34 -1.68
C LYS A 157 -15.10 -20.35 -1.50
N GLN A 158 -14.58 -21.25 -0.66
CA GLN A 158 -13.16 -21.62 -0.64
C GLN A 158 -12.83 -22.62 -1.76
N HIS A 159 -11.62 -22.51 -2.32
CA HIS A 159 -11.08 -23.37 -3.36
C HIS A 159 -10.81 -24.80 -2.85
N ASN A 160 -11.30 -25.82 -3.57
CA ASN A 160 -11.23 -27.22 -3.14
C ASN A 160 -10.29 -28.03 -4.05
N PHE A 161 -9.26 -28.64 -3.47
CA PHE A 161 -8.20 -29.33 -4.22
C PHE A 161 -8.43 -30.85 -4.40
N LEU A 162 -9.30 -31.49 -3.60
CA LEU A 162 -9.42 -32.96 -3.56
C LEU A 162 -9.76 -33.62 -4.91
N PRO A 163 -10.70 -33.11 -5.73
CA PRO A 163 -11.01 -33.73 -7.03
C PRO A 163 -9.81 -33.78 -7.98
N THR A 164 -8.88 -32.83 -7.86
CA THR A 164 -7.69 -32.77 -8.72
C THR A 164 -6.73 -33.94 -8.50
N PHE A 165 -6.75 -34.56 -7.32
CA PHE A 165 -5.89 -35.71 -6.99
C PHE A 165 -6.20 -36.93 -7.85
N PHE A 166 -7.49 -37.24 -8.07
CA PHE A 166 -7.88 -38.33 -8.95
C PHE A 166 -7.43 -38.07 -10.39
N ILE A 167 -7.56 -36.82 -10.86
CA ILE A 167 -7.13 -36.43 -12.21
C ILE A 167 -5.61 -36.51 -12.37
N TYR A 168 -4.82 -36.02 -11.39
CA TYR A 168 -3.36 -36.16 -11.42
C TYR A 168 -2.93 -37.63 -11.46
N LYS A 169 -3.62 -38.49 -10.71
CA LYS A 169 -3.32 -39.92 -10.67
C LYS A 169 -3.61 -40.61 -12.00
N ILE A 170 -4.79 -40.36 -12.57
CA ILE A 170 -5.22 -40.97 -13.83
C ILE A 170 -4.36 -40.46 -14.98
N ALA A 171 -4.18 -39.13 -15.09
CA ALA A 171 -3.35 -38.52 -16.13
C ALA A 171 -1.90 -38.98 -16.03
N GLY A 172 -1.34 -39.07 -14.82
CA GLY A 172 0.02 -39.55 -14.57
C GLY A 172 0.22 -41.01 -14.98
N ALA A 173 -0.71 -41.90 -14.65
CA ALA A 173 -0.66 -43.29 -15.08
C ALA A 173 -0.76 -43.44 -16.61
N MET A 174 -1.64 -42.68 -17.26
CA MET A 174 -1.76 -42.66 -18.72
C MET A 174 -0.49 -42.12 -19.40
N ALA A 175 0.11 -41.07 -18.84
CA ALA A 175 1.37 -40.50 -19.32
C ALA A 175 2.52 -41.52 -19.20
N GLU A 176 2.58 -42.29 -18.10
CA GLU A 176 3.58 -43.34 -17.92
C GLU A 176 3.40 -44.54 -18.85
N GLU A 177 2.16 -44.85 -19.26
CA GLU A 177 1.86 -45.81 -20.32
C GLU A 177 2.22 -45.32 -21.73
N GLY A 178 2.59 -44.05 -21.89
CA GLY A 178 2.94 -43.46 -23.19
C GLY A 178 1.73 -43.04 -24.04
N LYS A 179 0.58 -42.77 -23.42
CA LYS A 179 -0.61 -42.25 -24.11
C LYS A 179 -0.37 -40.85 -24.69
N ASN A 180 -1.03 -40.55 -25.81
CA ASN A 180 -0.93 -39.25 -26.45
C ASN A 180 -1.64 -38.15 -25.64
N ILE A 181 -1.19 -36.89 -25.74
CA ILE A 181 -1.74 -35.73 -25.02
C ILE A 181 -3.23 -35.52 -25.30
N ASP A 182 -3.71 -35.80 -26.51
CA ASP A 182 -5.14 -35.68 -26.85
C ASP A 182 -5.99 -36.78 -26.22
N GLU A 183 -5.46 -38.01 -26.12
CA GLU A 183 -6.12 -39.12 -25.44
C GLU A 183 -6.22 -38.87 -23.93
N ILE A 184 -5.12 -38.40 -23.32
CA ILE A 184 -5.11 -38.02 -21.90
C ILE A 184 -6.07 -36.87 -21.65
N TYR A 185 -6.04 -35.84 -22.50
CA TYR A 185 -6.91 -34.67 -22.37
C TYR A 185 -8.39 -35.04 -22.48
N SER A 186 -8.77 -35.77 -23.52
CA SER A 186 -10.18 -36.13 -23.75
C SER A 186 -10.73 -37.05 -22.64
N PHE A 187 -9.93 -38.01 -22.19
CA PHE A 187 -10.34 -38.94 -21.12
C PHE A 187 -10.50 -38.23 -19.77
N CYS A 188 -9.51 -37.46 -19.33
CA CYS A 188 -9.58 -36.73 -18.07
C CYS A 188 -10.62 -35.59 -18.11
N ASN A 189 -10.77 -34.89 -19.24
CA ASN A 189 -11.80 -33.86 -19.40
C ASN A 189 -13.22 -34.45 -19.41
N SER A 190 -13.39 -35.68 -19.89
CA SER A 190 -14.65 -36.43 -19.78
C SER A 190 -14.97 -36.68 -18.31
N ILE A 191 -14.03 -37.21 -17.52
CA ILE A 191 -14.23 -37.50 -16.08
C ILE A 191 -14.51 -36.21 -15.29
N ALA A 192 -13.77 -35.13 -15.58
CA ALA A 192 -13.93 -33.85 -14.89
C ALA A 192 -15.28 -33.15 -15.14
N ASN A 193 -15.92 -33.38 -16.30
CA ASN A 193 -17.15 -32.67 -16.69
C ASN A 193 -18.40 -33.57 -16.80
N SER A 194 -18.30 -34.88 -16.55
CA SER A 194 -19.39 -35.85 -16.80
C SER A 194 -20.36 -36.06 -15.64
N GLY A 195 -20.15 -35.43 -14.49
CA GLY A 195 -20.94 -35.69 -13.26
C GLY A 195 -20.35 -36.80 -12.37
N GLU A 196 -19.25 -37.44 -12.77
CA GLU A 196 -18.74 -38.68 -12.15
C GLU A 196 -17.88 -38.49 -10.90
N MET A 197 -17.61 -37.23 -10.52
CA MET A 197 -16.95 -36.88 -9.26
C MET A 197 -17.88 -36.01 -8.42
N ILE A 198 -18.12 -36.41 -7.17
CA ILE A 198 -18.88 -35.62 -6.20
C ILE A 198 -17.98 -35.23 -5.05
N PHE A 199 -18.05 -33.97 -4.65
CA PHE A 199 -17.29 -33.44 -3.52
C PHE A 199 -18.23 -32.91 -2.44
N LEU A 200 -17.94 -33.24 -1.19
CA LEU A 200 -18.71 -32.83 -0.01
C LEU A 200 -17.78 -32.13 0.97
N LYS A 201 -18.16 -30.91 1.40
CA LYS A 201 -17.50 -30.11 2.44
C LYS A 201 -18.51 -29.76 3.53
N LYS A 202 -18.11 -29.83 4.80
CA LYS A 202 -18.89 -29.26 5.92
C LYS A 202 -17.98 -28.37 6.77
N ASP A 203 -18.42 -27.13 6.99
CA ASP A 203 -17.78 -26.15 7.87
C ASP A 203 -18.50 -26.17 9.22
N GLY A 204 -17.79 -26.40 10.34
CA GLY A 204 -18.42 -26.40 11.66
C GLY A 204 -17.43 -26.55 12.82
N CYS A 205 -17.51 -25.64 13.79
CA CYS A 205 -16.71 -25.59 15.01
C CYS A 205 -16.73 -26.91 15.78
N ILE A 206 -15.56 -27.51 15.97
CA ILE A 206 -15.28 -28.34 17.15
C ILE A 206 -14.35 -27.49 18.02
N GLU A 207 -14.91 -26.51 18.73
CA GLU A 207 -14.20 -25.88 19.84
C GLU A 207 -14.64 -26.54 21.14
N ASN A 208 -13.65 -27.16 21.79
CA ASN A 208 -13.64 -27.59 23.19
C ASN A 208 -14.73 -28.58 23.63
N VAL A 209 -14.46 -29.88 23.47
CA VAL A 209 -14.96 -30.89 24.42
C VAL A 209 -13.82 -31.88 24.73
N ILE A 210 -12.97 -31.50 25.68
CA ILE A 210 -12.27 -32.50 26.50
C ILE A 210 -13.25 -32.85 27.62
N HIS A 211 -14.17 -33.77 27.33
CA HIS A 211 -14.83 -34.56 28.36
C HIS A 211 -15.04 -35.97 27.77
N GLU A 212 -14.52 -36.95 28.51
CA GLU A 212 -14.76 -38.38 28.29
C GLU A 212 -16.28 -38.64 28.32
N ASP A 213 -16.76 -39.53 27.45
CA ASP A 213 -18.13 -40.10 27.38
C ASP A 213 -19.18 -39.48 26.44
N ASP A 214 -18.88 -39.24 25.15
CA ASP A 214 -19.93 -38.96 24.14
C ASP A 214 -19.71 -39.66 22.78
N GLU A 215 -19.63 -41.00 22.76
CA GLU A 215 -19.67 -41.80 21.50
C GLU A 215 -21.00 -41.60 20.74
N GLU A 216 -22.09 -41.29 21.45
CA GLU A 216 -23.44 -41.16 20.91
C GLU A 216 -23.64 -39.84 20.13
N MET A 217 -22.97 -38.76 20.56
CA MET A 217 -23.03 -37.46 19.89
C MET A 217 -22.20 -37.45 18.59
N LEU A 218 -21.03 -38.10 18.59
CA LEU A 218 -20.26 -38.35 17.37
C LEU A 218 -21.08 -39.16 16.36
N SER A 219 -21.75 -40.23 16.79
CA SER A 219 -22.64 -41.05 15.94
C SER A 219 -23.78 -40.24 15.31
N ASN A 220 -24.38 -39.31 16.05
CA ASN A 220 -25.41 -38.43 15.52
C ASN A 220 -24.88 -37.41 14.49
N ILE A 221 -23.67 -36.88 14.69
CA ILE A 221 -23.00 -36.02 13.71
C ILE A 221 -22.68 -36.81 12.44
N VAL A 222 -22.19 -38.05 12.56
CA VAL A 222 -21.92 -38.94 11.41
C VAL A 222 -23.20 -39.25 10.64
N LYS A 223 -24.30 -39.57 11.33
CA LYS A 223 -25.61 -39.83 10.69
C LYS A 223 -26.15 -38.60 9.97
N GLN A 224 -26.09 -37.41 10.58
CA GLN A 224 -26.47 -36.15 9.92
C GLN A 224 -25.57 -35.79 8.73
N MET A 225 -24.32 -36.28 8.69
CA MET A 225 -23.40 -36.06 7.57
C MET A 225 -23.55 -37.08 6.44
N LEU A 226 -23.99 -38.30 6.75
CA LEU A 226 -24.35 -39.32 5.77
C LEU A 226 -25.76 -39.11 5.20
N GLU A 227 -26.63 -38.38 5.88
CA GLU A 227 -28.01 -38.09 5.45
C GLU A 227 -28.10 -37.41 4.06
N PRO A 228 -27.28 -36.39 3.72
CA PRO A 228 -27.24 -35.82 2.37
C PRO A 228 -26.76 -36.83 1.32
N LEU A 229 -25.83 -37.71 1.70
CA LEU A 229 -25.29 -38.77 0.85
C LEU A 229 -26.38 -39.84 0.58
N ILE A 230 -27.13 -40.22 1.61
CA ILE A 230 -28.29 -41.11 1.53
C ILE A 230 -29.44 -40.45 0.75
N ASN A 231 -29.70 -39.16 0.93
CA ASN A 231 -30.71 -38.41 0.19
C ASN A 231 -30.35 -38.29 -1.29
N ILE A 232 -29.09 -37.98 -1.65
CA ILE A 232 -28.62 -37.99 -3.05
C ILE A 232 -28.81 -39.39 -3.68
N LEU A 233 -28.56 -40.45 -2.92
CA LEU A 233 -28.73 -41.83 -3.38
C LEU A 233 -30.21 -42.27 -3.44
N ASN A 234 -31.09 -41.65 -2.65
CA ASN A 234 -32.53 -41.95 -2.56
C ASN A 234 -33.43 -41.05 -3.44
N MET A 235 -32.89 -40.04 -4.12
CA MET A 235 -33.65 -39.22 -5.07
C MET A 235 -34.07 -40.06 -6.29
N THR A 236 -35.30 -40.58 -6.24
CA THR A 236 -35.94 -41.40 -7.27
C THR A 236 -36.29 -40.57 -8.51
N SER A 237 -35.64 -40.89 -9.62
CA SER A 237 -36.20 -41.08 -10.97
C SER A 237 -37.38 -40.22 -11.49
N GLN A 238 -37.53 -38.94 -11.11
CA GLN A 238 -38.57 -38.06 -11.70
C GLN A 238 -38.11 -36.69 -12.24
N ASP A 239 -36.95 -36.15 -11.87
CA ASP A 239 -36.47 -34.87 -12.44
C ASP A 239 -35.18 -35.04 -13.26
N GLN A 240 -35.32 -35.59 -14.46
CA GLN A 240 -34.23 -35.61 -15.45
C GLN A 240 -34.21 -34.32 -16.26
N THR A 241 -33.61 -33.25 -15.70
CA THR A 241 -32.94 -32.25 -16.54
C THR A 241 -31.59 -31.84 -15.95
N LYS A 242 -30.52 -32.39 -16.53
CA LYS A 242 -29.13 -31.89 -16.62
C LYS A 242 -28.00 -32.34 -15.66
N THR A 243 -28.17 -33.24 -14.69
CA THR A 243 -27.00 -33.88 -14.02
C THR A 243 -27.27 -35.36 -13.72
N LYS A 244 -26.48 -36.27 -14.30
CA LYS A 244 -26.56 -37.73 -14.01
C LYS A 244 -26.20 -37.96 -12.53
N SER A 245 -27.10 -38.55 -11.75
CA SER A 245 -26.89 -38.89 -10.33
C SER A 245 -26.31 -40.30 -10.15
N PHE A 246 -25.61 -40.54 -9.04
CA PHE A 246 -25.10 -41.86 -8.64
C PHE A 246 -26.27 -42.80 -8.30
N CYS A 247 -26.24 -44.03 -8.81
CA CYS A 247 -27.30 -45.03 -8.58
C CYS A 247 -26.84 -46.14 -7.62
N VAL A 248 -27.80 -46.75 -6.92
CA VAL A 248 -27.59 -47.96 -6.11
C VAL A 248 -26.98 -49.06 -6.99
N GLY A 249 -25.83 -49.60 -6.58
CA GLY A 249 -25.07 -50.62 -7.32
C GLY A 249 -23.86 -50.11 -8.13
N HIS A 250 -23.64 -48.79 -8.24
CA HIS A 250 -22.39 -48.27 -8.81
C HIS A 250 -21.17 -48.60 -7.94
N GLU A 251 -20.05 -48.86 -8.61
CA GLU A 251 -18.76 -49.08 -7.95
C GLU A 251 -18.05 -47.76 -7.76
N ILE A 252 -17.59 -47.45 -6.54
CA ILE A 252 -17.01 -46.12 -6.24
C ILE A 252 -15.64 -46.19 -5.56
N ALA A 253 -14.83 -45.17 -5.79
CA ALA A 253 -13.63 -44.85 -5.03
C ALA A 253 -13.88 -43.63 -4.12
N ILE A 254 -13.38 -43.68 -2.89
CA ILE A 254 -13.59 -42.63 -1.88
C ILE A 254 -12.24 -42.07 -1.43
N LEU A 255 -12.10 -40.75 -1.41
CA LEU A 255 -10.95 -40.02 -0.83
C LEU A 255 -11.40 -39.17 0.36
N ILE A 256 -10.78 -39.38 1.53
CA ILE A 256 -11.14 -38.74 2.81
C ILE A 256 -9.93 -37.99 3.41
N SER A 257 -10.16 -36.77 3.90
CA SER A 257 -9.11 -35.90 4.47
C SER A 257 -8.78 -36.11 5.96
N ASN A 258 -9.58 -36.86 6.73
CA ASN A 258 -9.39 -37.09 8.18
C ASN A 258 -9.73 -38.54 8.60
N PHE A 259 -8.96 -39.11 9.55
CA PHE A 259 -8.93 -40.53 9.93
C PHE A 259 -9.97 -40.93 11.01
N GLU A 260 -10.42 -39.99 11.86
CA GLU A 260 -11.21 -40.28 13.08
C GLU A 260 -12.58 -40.96 12.82
N LEU A 261 -13.09 -40.91 11.58
CA LEU A 261 -14.46 -41.29 11.21
C LEU A 261 -14.61 -42.67 10.53
N LEU A 262 -13.49 -43.37 10.30
CA LEU A 262 -13.49 -44.67 9.61
C LEU A 262 -14.27 -45.77 10.36
N HIS A 263 -14.48 -45.60 11.67
CA HIS A 263 -15.05 -46.61 12.56
C HIS A 263 -16.59 -46.79 12.43
N GLN A 264 -17.31 -45.88 11.77
CA GLN A 264 -18.79 -45.86 11.75
C GLN A 264 -19.44 -45.86 10.36
N MET A 265 -18.67 -46.01 9.27
CA MET A 265 -19.22 -46.02 7.91
C MET A 265 -19.75 -47.41 7.50
N GLU A 266 -20.97 -47.76 7.90
CA GLU A 266 -21.78 -48.76 7.18
C GLU A 266 -22.50 -48.04 6.02
N ILE A 267 -21.84 -47.94 4.87
CA ILE A 267 -22.44 -47.36 3.66
C ILE A 267 -23.43 -48.37 3.07
N ASN A 268 -24.69 -48.29 3.49
CA ASN A 268 -25.78 -49.07 2.90
C ASN A 268 -26.02 -48.59 1.44
N GLY A 269 -25.85 -49.49 0.47
CA GLY A 269 -26.34 -49.32 -0.93
C GLY A 269 -25.30 -49.02 -2.02
N LEU A 270 -24.03 -48.73 -1.69
CA LEU A 270 -22.96 -48.50 -2.68
C LEU A 270 -21.84 -49.53 -2.57
N ARG A 271 -21.32 -50.02 -3.70
CA ARG A 271 -20.23 -51.00 -3.72
C ARG A 271 -18.87 -50.29 -3.74
N VAL A 272 -18.34 -49.97 -2.56
CA VAL A 272 -17.02 -49.32 -2.43
C VAL A 272 -15.90 -50.27 -2.85
N LYS A 273 -15.12 -49.89 -3.87
CA LYS A 273 -13.97 -50.68 -4.36
C LYS A 273 -12.63 -50.20 -3.79
N ARG A 274 -12.50 -48.91 -3.50
CA ARG A 274 -11.26 -48.29 -3.01
C ARG A 274 -11.57 -47.21 -1.98
N ILE A 275 -10.79 -47.21 -0.89
CA ILE A 275 -10.82 -46.15 0.12
C ILE A 275 -9.39 -45.61 0.26
N TYR A 276 -9.29 -44.29 0.13
CA TYR A 276 -8.07 -43.52 0.22
C TYR A 276 -8.21 -42.53 1.37
N VAL A 277 -7.29 -42.55 2.33
CA VAL A 277 -7.31 -41.63 3.48
C VAL A 277 -5.96 -40.95 3.61
N LYS A 278 -5.95 -39.61 3.65
CA LYS A 278 -4.75 -38.80 3.82
C LYS A 278 -5.08 -37.55 4.60
N GLU A 279 -4.29 -37.27 5.64
CA GLU A 279 -4.34 -35.99 6.34
C GLU A 279 -3.62 -34.91 5.53
N PHE A 280 -4.32 -33.83 5.22
CA PHE A 280 -3.77 -32.65 4.54
C PHE A 280 -3.63 -31.53 5.57
N MET A 281 -2.40 -31.06 5.81
CA MET A 281 -2.12 -30.02 6.81
C MET A 281 -2.77 -28.69 6.40
N LYS A 282 -3.78 -28.22 7.15
CA LYS A 282 -4.24 -26.82 7.16
C LYS A 282 -4.16 -26.27 8.59
N SER A 283 -3.62 -25.07 8.74
CA SER A 283 -3.50 -24.35 10.01
C SER A 283 -4.77 -23.56 10.33
N SER A 284 -5.92 -24.22 10.49
CA SER A 284 -7.11 -23.67 11.19
C SER A 284 -8.27 -24.68 11.15
N ASN A 285 -8.67 -25.14 12.34
CA ASN A 285 -9.97 -25.72 12.74
C ASN A 285 -10.74 -26.66 11.78
N SER A 286 -10.80 -27.95 12.15
CA SER A 286 -11.98 -28.84 12.08
C SER A 286 -12.80 -28.95 10.78
N GLU A 287 -12.22 -28.76 9.59
CA GLU A 287 -12.91 -28.97 8.31
C GLU A 287 -12.82 -30.43 7.80
N PHE A 288 -13.93 -30.98 7.29
CA PHE A 288 -14.00 -32.35 6.76
C PHE A 288 -14.42 -32.40 5.29
N HIS A 289 -13.67 -33.16 4.48
CA HIS A 289 -13.79 -33.21 3.02
C HIS A 289 -13.87 -34.67 2.52
N ILE A 290 -14.90 -35.00 1.72
CA ILE A 290 -15.03 -36.29 1.01
C ILE A 290 -15.11 -36.04 -0.50
N CYS A 291 -14.36 -36.81 -1.28
CA CYS A 291 -14.53 -36.90 -2.72
C CYS A 291 -14.87 -38.33 -3.15
N LEU A 292 -15.93 -38.48 -3.96
CA LEU A 292 -16.39 -39.74 -4.53
C LEU A 292 -16.09 -39.74 -6.03
N LEU A 293 -15.60 -40.87 -6.55
CA LEU A 293 -15.40 -41.10 -7.98
C LEU A 293 -16.16 -42.35 -8.40
N ASN A 294 -17.00 -42.25 -9.44
CA ASN A 294 -17.67 -43.38 -10.03
C ASN A 294 -16.71 -44.20 -10.92
N LEU A 295 -16.54 -45.47 -10.59
CA LEU A 295 -15.69 -46.43 -11.32
C LEU A 295 -16.47 -47.22 -12.37
N SER A 296 -17.81 -47.16 -12.38
CA SER A 296 -18.66 -47.89 -13.32
C SER A 296 -18.58 -47.35 -14.76
N LEU A 297 -18.02 -46.16 -14.97
CA LEU A 297 -17.84 -45.57 -16.30
C LEU A 297 -16.87 -46.37 -17.18
N THR A 298 -15.80 -46.92 -16.61
CA THR A 298 -14.79 -47.69 -17.35
C THR A 298 -13.98 -48.58 -16.41
N ALA A 299 -13.93 -49.89 -16.66
CA ALA A 299 -13.12 -50.84 -15.87
C ALA A 299 -11.62 -50.49 -15.81
N ILE A 300 -11.15 -49.69 -16.78
CA ILE A 300 -9.77 -49.19 -16.90
C ILE A 300 -9.44 -48.16 -15.80
N LEU A 301 -10.42 -47.45 -15.21
CA LEU A 301 -10.15 -46.48 -14.13
C LEU A 301 -9.47 -47.11 -12.92
N THR A 302 -9.87 -48.34 -12.57
CA THR A 302 -9.24 -49.08 -11.46
C THR A 302 -7.77 -49.36 -11.75
N LYS A 303 -7.43 -49.69 -13.01
CA LYS A 303 -6.05 -49.90 -13.46
C LYS A 303 -5.19 -48.64 -13.27
N TYR A 304 -5.72 -47.46 -13.59
CA TYR A 304 -4.98 -46.20 -13.45
C TYR A 304 -4.83 -45.75 -12.00
N LEU A 305 -5.82 -45.99 -11.16
CA LEU A 305 -5.73 -45.70 -9.72
C LEU A 305 -4.73 -46.62 -9.00
N ASP A 306 -4.63 -47.88 -9.43
CA ASP A 306 -3.70 -48.88 -8.87
C ASP A 306 -2.28 -48.80 -9.46
N PHE A 307 -2.04 -47.93 -10.46
CA PHE A 307 -0.73 -47.74 -11.05
C PHE A 307 0.29 -47.31 -9.97
N PRO A 308 1.53 -47.82 -9.92
CA PRO A 308 2.50 -47.43 -8.89
C PRO A 308 2.87 -45.93 -8.98
N THR A 309 3.00 -45.26 -7.84
CA THR A 309 3.50 -43.86 -7.77
C THR A 309 4.46 -43.67 -6.60
N SER A 310 5.41 -42.76 -6.77
CA SER A 310 6.35 -42.33 -5.72
C SER A 310 6.02 -40.94 -5.14
N ALA A 311 4.93 -40.32 -5.60
CA ALA A 311 4.41 -39.08 -5.02
C ALA A 311 3.88 -39.35 -3.61
N PHE A 312 4.45 -38.70 -2.59
CA PHE A 312 4.18 -39.02 -1.18
C PHE A 312 2.83 -38.48 -0.65
N THR A 313 2.20 -37.56 -1.38
CA THR A 313 0.85 -37.09 -1.04
C THR A 313 -0.23 -38.07 -1.50
N TRP A 314 0.07 -39.00 -2.42
CA TRP A 314 -0.89 -40.04 -2.80
C TRP A 314 -1.10 -41.04 -1.64
N PRO A 315 -2.34 -41.21 -1.15
CA PRO A 315 -2.64 -42.15 -0.07
C PRO A 315 -2.40 -43.60 -0.45
N ILE A 316 -1.98 -44.40 0.54
CA ILE A 316 -1.96 -45.86 0.42
C ILE A 316 -3.41 -46.33 0.33
N ALA A 317 -3.73 -47.08 -0.73
CA ALA A 317 -5.05 -47.72 -0.85
C ALA A 317 -5.22 -48.70 0.31
N ILE A 318 -6.23 -48.48 1.15
CA ILE A 318 -6.54 -49.44 2.20
C ILE A 318 -7.49 -50.46 1.60
N GLU A 319 -6.99 -51.67 1.33
CA GLU A 319 -7.90 -52.79 1.12
C GLU A 319 -8.75 -52.94 2.37
N THR A 320 -10.07 -53.07 2.18
CA THR A 320 -11.11 -53.10 3.22
C THR A 320 -10.89 -54.16 4.32
N ARG A 321 -9.84 -54.98 4.22
CA ARG A 321 -9.49 -56.06 5.17
C ARG A 321 -8.32 -55.76 6.11
N LYS A 322 -7.57 -54.64 6.02
CA LYS A 322 -6.30 -54.43 6.79
C LYS A 322 -6.10 -53.06 7.47
N VAL A 323 -7.17 -52.38 7.92
CA VAL A 323 -7.11 -50.99 8.45
C VAL A 323 -6.34 -50.82 9.80
N ILE A 324 -6.02 -51.88 10.56
CA ILE A 324 -5.70 -51.74 12.00
C ILE A 324 -4.22 -51.47 12.35
N LYS A 325 -3.23 -51.50 11.43
CA LYS A 325 -1.81 -51.62 11.84
C LYS A 325 -0.82 -50.47 11.55
N PHE A 326 -1.22 -49.33 10.98
CA PHE A 326 -0.26 -48.42 10.31
C PHE A 326 0.16 -47.12 11.05
N ILE A 327 -0.30 -46.85 12.27
CA ILE A 327 -0.05 -45.55 12.94
C ILE A 327 1.04 -45.68 14.01
N LYS A 328 2.31 -45.42 13.67
CA LYS A 328 3.44 -45.11 14.59
C LYS A 328 4.71 -44.77 13.77
N LEU A 329 5.40 -43.68 14.12
CA LEU A 329 6.70 -43.14 13.61
C LEU A 329 6.57 -42.09 12.48
N GLN A 330 7.22 -40.92 12.44
CA GLN A 330 8.10 -40.12 13.33
C GLN A 330 8.33 -38.73 12.64
N GLY A 331 8.69 -37.66 13.38
CA GLY A 331 9.08 -36.32 12.86
C GLY A 331 10.61 -36.08 12.79
N ILE A 332 11.07 -34.86 12.39
CA ILE A 332 12.34 -34.14 12.79
C ILE A 332 12.69 -32.89 11.90
N GLN A 333 13.52 -32.01 12.47
CA GLN A 333 13.91 -30.57 12.31
C GLN A 333 14.98 -30.07 11.28
N TYR A 334 14.91 -28.74 11.00
CA TYR A 334 15.90 -27.61 10.74
C TYR A 334 17.27 -27.75 10.01
N ASN A 335 17.60 -26.83 9.06
CA ASN A 335 18.62 -25.75 9.18
C ASN A 335 18.98 -24.96 7.87
N LYS A 336 19.41 -23.69 8.07
CA LYS A 336 19.74 -22.55 7.16
C LYS A 336 21.15 -22.62 6.50
N ILE A 337 21.39 -21.95 5.35
CA ILE A 337 22.62 -21.19 4.91
C ILE A 337 22.38 -20.50 3.53
N LEU A 338 23.23 -19.51 3.18
CA LEU A 338 23.06 -18.22 2.48
C LEU A 338 23.52 -18.09 0.99
N ILE A 339 22.80 -17.20 0.25
CA ILE A 339 23.11 -16.15 -0.80
C ILE A 339 24.00 -16.42 -2.05
N GLN A 340 23.54 -16.02 -3.27
CA GLN A 340 24.05 -14.86 -4.10
C GLN A 340 23.40 -14.74 -5.52
N ASN A 341 23.24 -13.48 -5.99
CA ASN A 341 22.52 -12.94 -7.19
C ASN A 341 23.44 -12.63 -8.39
N ILE A 342 22.92 -12.60 -9.65
CA ILE A 342 23.28 -11.76 -10.88
C ILE A 342 22.18 -11.99 -11.98
N ASP A 343 21.94 -11.23 -13.07
CA ASP A 343 21.61 -9.83 -13.44
C ASP A 343 21.28 -9.81 -14.98
N CYS A 344 20.59 -8.79 -15.53
CA CYS A 344 19.93 -8.84 -16.88
C CYS A 344 20.45 -7.80 -17.92
N SER A 345 20.76 -8.23 -19.15
CA SER A 345 20.86 -7.36 -20.34
C SER A 345 20.65 -8.16 -21.65
N VAL A 346 20.02 -7.52 -22.66
CA VAL A 346 19.84 -7.87 -24.10
C VAL A 346 18.37 -7.99 -24.56
N LEU A 347 17.85 -6.98 -25.26
CA LEU A 347 16.59 -6.99 -26.05
C LEU A 347 16.85 -6.41 -27.47
N ASN A 348 16.21 -6.96 -28.51
CA ASN A 348 16.39 -6.57 -29.93
C ASN A 348 15.46 -5.42 -30.37
N LEU A 349 15.94 -4.51 -31.23
CA LEU A 349 15.20 -3.33 -31.75
C LEU A 349 14.36 -3.67 -32.99
N GLN A 350 13.02 -3.55 -32.92
CA GLN A 350 12.07 -3.72 -34.04
C GLN A 350 10.95 -2.66 -33.98
N GLY A 351 10.24 -2.36 -35.08
CA GLY A 351 9.10 -1.42 -35.10
C GLY A 351 9.45 0.04 -35.43
N PRO A 352 8.44 0.92 -35.60
CA PRO A 352 8.61 2.30 -36.08
C PRO A 352 9.40 3.18 -35.12
N ILE A 353 10.29 4.01 -35.67
CA ILE A 353 11.18 4.89 -34.92
C ILE A 353 10.63 6.32 -34.92
N MET A 354 10.62 6.95 -33.75
CA MET A 354 10.22 8.34 -33.58
C MET A 354 11.45 9.25 -33.49
N ASN A 355 11.31 10.47 -34.03
CA ASN A 355 12.32 11.52 -33.87
C ASN A 355 12.43 11.93 -32.39
N TYR A 356 13.57 12.49 -32.01
CA TYR A 356 13.84 12.87 -30.62
C TYR A 356 12.77 13.82 -30.03
N GLU A 357 12.36 14.85 -30.77
CA GLU A 357 11.32 15.80 -30.33
C GLU A 357 9.97 15.12 -30.09
N THR A 358 9.54 14.25 -31.02
CA THR A 358 8.29 13.49 -30.89
C THR A 358 8.35 12.45 -29.76
N SER A 359 9.53 11.86 -29.53
CA SER A 359 9.78 10.92 -28.43
C SER A 359 9.67 11.60 -27.06
N GLN A 360 10.22 12.81 -26.90
CA GLN A 360 10.11 13.58 -25.66
C GLN A 360 8.66 14.02 -25.38
N ALA A 361 7.93 14.45 -26.41
CA ALA A 361 6.50 14.76 -26.28
C ALA A 361 5.70 13.51 -25.88
N PHE A 362 5.99 12.36 -26.47
CA PHE A 362 5.34 11.09 -26.17
C PHE A 362 5.58 10.61 -24.73
N LEU A 363 6.84 10.65 -24.25
CA LEU A 363 7.15 10.31 -22.85
C LEU A 363 6.50 11.29 -21.87
N SER A 364 6.38 12.57 -22.24
CA SER A 364 5.66 13.57 -21.44
C SER A 364 4.16 13.25 -21.33
N ILE A 365 3.52 12.79 -22.41
CA ILE A 365 2.12 12.34 -22.41
C ILE A 365 1.93 11.14 -21.50
N ILE A 366 2.83 10.16 -21.54
CA ILE A 366 2.79 9.00 -20.64
C ILE A 366 2.94 9.44 -19.18
N SER A 367 3.85 10.36 -18.88
CA SER A 367 4.01 10.92 -17.53
C SER A 367 2.74 11.62 -17.05
N MET A 368 2.07 12.40 -17.90
CA MET A 368 0.78 13.04 -17.56
C MET A 368 -0.33 12.02 -17.29
N ALA A 369 -0.40 10.93 -18.08
CA ALA A 369 -1.34 9.84 -17.84
C ALA A 369 -1.07 9.13 -16.50
N CYS A 370 0.20 8.90 -16.16
CA CYS A 370 0.59 8.35 -14.85
C CYS A 370 0.22 9.29 -13.69
N GLU A 371 0.40 10.60 -13.85
CA GLU A 371 0.00 11.60 -12.85
C GLU A 371 -1.52 11.64 -12.63
N ALA A 372 -2.30 11.50 -13.70
CA ALA A 372 -3.76 11.39 -13.60
C ALA A 372 -4.19 10.15 -12.79
N ILE A 373 -3.54 9.00 -13.01
CA ILE A 373 -3.79 7.77 -12.24
C ILE A 373 -3.42 7.95 -10.76
N LEU A 374 -2.27 8.56 -10.47
CA LEU A 374 -1.85 8.88 -9.10
C LEU A 374 -2.83 9.81 -8.38
N ALA A 375 -3.36 10.82 -9.07
CA ALA A 375 -4.36 11.73 -8.51
C ALA A 375 -5.70 11.03 -8.19
N CYS A 376 -6.05 10.00 -8.96
CA CYS A 376 -7.29 9.24 -8.82
C CYS A 376 -7.21 8.06 -7.83
N GLU A 377 -6.04 7.75 -7.26
CA GLU A 377 -5.79 6.62 -6.34
C GLU A 377 -6.90 6.46 -5.28
N LYS A 378 -7.17 7.52 -4.53
CA LYS A 378 -8.15 7.49 -3.43
C LYS A 378 -9.59 7.29 -3.90
N GLN A 379 -9.95 7.84 -5.07
CA GLN A 379 -11.29 7.71 -5.64
C GLN A 379 -11.52 6.28 -6.14
N LEU A 380 -10.53 5.72 -6.83
CA LEU A 380 -10.55 4.34 -7.33
C LEU A 380 -10.64 3.32 -6.19
N ASN A 381 -9.87 3.50 -5.11
CA ASN A 381 -9.98 2.66 -3.90
C ASN A 381 -11.37 2.71 -3.26
N LYS A 382 -12.00 3.88 -3.25
CA LYS A 382 -13.34 4.06 -2.67
C LYS A 382 -14.45 3.47 -3.54
N MET A 383 -14.28 3.48 -4.87
CA MET A 383 -15.18 2.79 -5.81
C MET A 383 -15.09 1.28 -5.65
N ASP A 384 -13.88 0.74 -5.46
CA ASP A 384 -13.61 -0.68 -5.23
C ASP A 384 -14.21 -1.17 -3.89
N GLN A 385 -14.06 -0.39 -2.82
CA GLN A 385 -14.59 -0.71 -1.49
C GLN A 385 -16.13 -0.80 -1.43
N LYS A 386 -16.85 -0.13 -2.35
CA LYS A 386 -18.32 -0.16 -2.42
C LYS A 386 -18.89 -1.35 -3.19
N LYS A 387 -18.10 -1.99 -4.06
CA LYS A 387 -18.49 -3.15 -4.87
C LYS A 387 -17.63 -4.35 -4.48
N TYR A 388 -17.77 -4.82 -3.24
CA TYR A 388 -17.20 -6.10 -2.76
C TYR A 388 -15.68 -6.30 -2.91
N GLY A 389 -14.90 -5.23 -3.19
CA GLY A 389 -13.44 -5.27 -3.31
C GLY A 389 -12.69 -4.91 -2.02
N ASN A 390 -11.37 -5.09 -2.02
CA ASN A 390 -10.50 -4.93 -0.84
C ASN A 390 -10.13 -3.45 -0.57
N GLY A 391 -10.53 -2.53 -1.46
CA GLY A 391 -10.26 -1.10 -1.34
C GLY A 391 -8.85 -0.69 -1.76
N ASP A 392 -8.15 -1.53 -2.54
CA ASP A 392 -6.75 -1.35 -2.93
C ASP A 392 -6.52 -1.18 -4.44
N TYR A 393 -7.59 -1.17 -5.25
CA TYR A 393 -7.58 -0.98 -6.71
C TYR A 393 -6.74 0.24 -7.15
N GLY A 394 -7.04 1.41 -6.61
CA GLY A 394 -6.33 2.65 -6.90
C GLY A 394 -4.89 2.62 -6.41
N THR A 395 -4.63 2.07 -5.22
CA THR A 395 -3.28 1.95 -4.65
C THR A 395 -2.37 1.10 -5.53
N ASN A 396 -2.91 0.02 -6.09
CA ASN A 396 -2.16 -0.88 -6.96
C ASN A 396 -1.83 -0.24 -8.33
N LEU A 397 -2.77 0.49 -8.94
CA LEU A 397 -2.51 1.23 -10.18
C LEU A 397 -1.58 2.43 -9.99
N ALA A 398 -1.70 3.13 -8.87
CA ALA A 398 -0.80 4.21 -8.46
C ALA A 398 0.66 3.73 -8.37
N ARG A 399 0.89 2.54 -7.79
CA ARG A 399 2.22 1.91 -7.70
C ARG A 399 2.85 1.66 -9.08
N GLY A 400 2.05 1.21 -10.05
CA GLY A 400 2.48 1.03 -11.43
C GLY A 400 2.79 2.34 -12.15
N ALA A 401 1.93 3.34 -11.98
CA ALA A 401 2.11 4.66 -12.55
C ALA A 401 3.38 5.36 -12.01
N GLU A 402 3.64 5.25 -10.70
CA GLU A 402 4.85 5.79 -10.06
C GLU A 402 6.11 5.08 -10.57
N ALA A 403 6.05 3.76 -10.77
CA ALA A 403 7.18 2.99 -11.30
C ALA A 403 7.53 3.36 -12.74
N ILE A 404 6.53 3.54 -13.61
CA ILE A 404 6.73 4.01 -14.99
C ILE A 404 7.34 5.42 -14.98
N LYS A 405 6.79 6.33 -14.16
CA LYS A 405 7.31 7.71 -14.06
C LYS A 405 8.76 7.75 -13.61
N ASN A 406 9.12 6.95 -12.60
CA ASN A 406 10.49 6.83 -12.12
C ASN A 406 11.44 6.26 -13.19
N ALA A 407 10.97 5.28 -13.98
CA ALA A 407 11.75 4.70 -15.07
C ALA A 407 11.95 5.70 -16.23
N ILE A 408 10.96 6.56 -16.53
CA ILE A 408 11.11 7.66 -17.49
C ILE A 408 12.14 8.69 -16.98
N GLN A 409 12.06 9.09 -15.71
CA GLN A 409 13.00 10.06 -15.12
C GLN A 409 14.44 9.57 -15.08
N LYS A 410 14.63 8.26 -14.90
CA LYS A 410 15.96 7.61 -14.91
C LYS A 410 16.48 7.27 -16.31
N ASN A 411 15.73 7.61 -17.37
CA ASN A 411 16.01 7.21 -18.76
C ASN A 411 16.12 5.69 -18.95
N GLU A 412 15.41 4.89 -18.14
CA GLU A 412 15.33 3.43 -18.26
C GLU A 412 14.36 3.01 -19.37
N ILE A 413 13.43 3.90 -19.75
CA ILE A 413 12.49 3.69 -20.87
C ILE A 413 12.99 4.38 -22.13
N LEU A 414 13.19 3.60 -23.19
CA LEU A 414 13.63 4.10 -24.49
C LEU A 414 12.42 4.59 -25.31
N GLY A 415 12.16 5.90 -25.30
CA GLY A 415 11.04 6.53 -26.03
C GLY A 415 11.18 6.61 -27.56
N THR A 416 12.35 6.27 -28.12
CA THR A 416 12.62 6.39 -29.57
C THR A 416 11.97 5.27 -30.39
N ASN A 417 11.63 4.14 -29.78
CA ASN A 417 11.05 2.99 -30.46
C ASN A 417 9.82 2.50 -29.69
N LEU A 418 8.65 2.54 -30.32
CA LEU A 418 7.37 2.23 -29.68
C LEU A 418 7.26 0.77 -29.20
N TYR A 419 7.85 -0.18 -29.93
CA TYR A 419 7.89 -1.58 -29.48
C TYR A 419 8.68 -1.70 -28.17
N VAL A 420 9.89 -1.14 -28.12
CA VAL A 420 10.72 -1.17 -26.91
C VAL A 420 10.05 -0.40 -25.77
N THR A 421 9.50 0.79 -26.02
CA THR A 421 8.79 1.59 -25.00
C THR A 421 7.64 0.80 -24.37
N PHE A 422 6.74 0.23 -25.18
CA PHE A 422 5.59 -0.49 -24.66
C PHE A 422 5.96 -1.86 -24.06
N SER A 423 7.02 -2.51 -24.53
CA SER A 423 7.57 -3.71 -23.88
C SER A 423 8.15 -3.40 -22.49
N GLN A 424 8.84 -2.27 -22.34
CA GLN A 424 9.37 -1.83 -21.04
C GLN A 424 8.24 -1.41 -20.08
N ILE A 425 7.23 -0.69 -20.57
CA ILE A 425 6.04 -0.32 -19.78
C ILE A 425 5.27 -1.58 -19.34
N SER A 426 5.07 -2.55 -20.24
CA SER A 426 4.44 -3.84 -19.93
C SER A 426 5.20 -4.57 -18.82
N HIS A 427 6.54 -4.64 -18.90
CA HIS A 427 7.38 -5.28 -17.89
C HIS A 427 7.33 -4.56 -16.53
N ILE A 428 7.36 -3.22 -16.54
CA ILE A 428 7.26 -2.41 -15.33
C ILE A 428 5.90 -2.62 -14.65
N ILE A 429 4.79 -2.56 -15.40
CA ILE A 429 3.43 -2.79 -14.89
C ILE A 429 3.32 -4.19 -14.31
N HIS A 430 3.85 -5.21 -15.00
CA HIS A 430 3.82 -6.59 -14.53
C HIS A 430 4.55 -6.77 -13.18
N LYS A 431 5.68 -6.09 -12.99
CA LYS A 431 6.48 -6.18 -11.77
C LYS A 431 5.89 -5.40 -10.60
N THR A 432 5.07 -4.38 -10.86
CA THR A 432 4.70 -3.38 -9.84
C THR A 432 3.22 -3.32 -9.51
N VAL A 433 2.34 -3.69 -10.44
CA VAL A 433 0.89 -3.76 -10.23
C VAL A 433 0.51 -5.22 -9.90
N SER A 434 0.02 -5.44 -8.69
CA SER A 434 -0.42 -6.76 -8.19
C SER A 434 -1.84 -7.11 -8.64
N GLY A 435 -2.17 -8.40 -8.68
CA GLY A 435 -3.51 -8.91 -9.00
C GLY A 435 -3.84 -9.01 -10.50
N ILE A 436 -5.10 -9.35 -10.79
CA ILE A 436 -5.62 -9.58 -12.16
C ILE A 436 -5.42 -8.34 -13.07
N GLN A 437 -5.51 -7.14 -12.50
CA GLN A 437 -5.37 -5.88 -13.21
C GLN A 437 -3.95 -5.67 -13.74
N GLY A 438 -2.92 -5.95 -12.94
CA GLY A 438 -1.53 -5.86 -13.39
C GLY A 438 -1.23 -6.81 -14.55
N GLY A 439 -1.83 -8.00 -14.53
CA GLY A 439 -1.79 -8.96 -15.63
C GLY A 439 -2.49 -8.44 -16.89
N LEU A 440 -3.72 -7.91 -16.76
CA LEU A 440 -4.49 -7.40 -17.90
C LEU A 440 -3.85 -6.17 -18.55
N TYR A 441 -3.38 -5.18 -17.76
CA TYR A 441 -2.69 -4.01 -18.29
C TYR A 441 -1.34 -4.37 -18.90
N SER A 442 -0.56 -5.25 -18.27
CA SER A 442 0.69 -5.76 -18.84
C SER A 442 0.46 -6.44 -20.19
N LEU A 443 -0.58 -7.29 -20.29
CA LEU A 443 -0.96 -7.99 -21.52
C LEU A 443 -1.42 -7.03 -22.61
N PHE A 444 -2.20 -6.00 -22.25
CA PHE A 444 -2.60 -4.93 -23.15
C PHE A 444 -1.39 -4.24 -23.77
N PHE A 445 -0.46 -3.74 -22.94
CA PHE A 445 0.73 -3.06 -23.45
C PHE A 445 1.69 -4.00 -24.19
N TYR A 446 1.71 -5.29 -23.85
CA TYR A 446 2.46 -6.31 -24.58
C TYR A 446 1.92 -6.50 -26.00
N TYR A 447 0.60 -6.63 -26.17
CA TYR A 447 0.01 -6.75 -27.51
C TYR A 447 0.09 -5.45 -28.32
N VAL A 448 0.05 -4.30 -27.65
CA VAL A 448 0.38 -3.01 -28.28
C VAL A 448 1.80 -3.03 -28.84
N ALA A 449 2.80 -3.42 -28.02
CA ALA A 449 4.19 -3.56 -28.47
C ALA A 449 4.31 -4.55 -29.64
N GLN A 450 3.72 -5.74 -29.53
CA GLN A 450 3.80 -6.78 -30.56
C GLN A 450 3.08 -6.40 -31.85
N THR A 451 2.10 -5.48 -31.80
CA THR A 451 1.49 -4.95 -33.02
C THR A 451 2.41 -3.91 -33.67
N PHE A 452 3.13 -3.12 -32.89
CA PHE A 452 4.16 -2.21 -33.39
C PHE A 452 5.36 -2.93 -34.03
N SER A 453 5.75 -4.12 -33.55
CA SER A 453 6.84 -4.89 -34.16
C SER A 453 6.54 -5.41 -35.56
N ARG A 454 5.26 -5.44 -35.97
CA ARG A 454 4.83 -5.84 -37.32
C ARG A 454 4.97 -4.73 -38.36
N TYR A 455 5.18 -3.49 -37.93
CA TYR A 455 5.39 -2.35 -38.82
C TYR A 455 6.89 -2.13 -39.07
N GLN A 456 7.22 -1.61 -40.25
CA GLN A 456 8.61 -1.31 -40.61
C GLN A 456 9.12 -0.08 -39.86
N SER A 457 10.44 -0.02 -39.63
CA SER A 457 11.09 1.05 -38.87
C SER A 457 10.88 2.45 -39.45
N ASP A 458 10.69 2.55 -40.77
CA ASP A 458 10.58 3.82 -41.52
C ASP A 458 9.13 4.28 -41.75
N GLN A 459 8.14 3.57 -41.23
CA GLN A 459 6.73 3.87 -41.46
C GLN A 459 6.25 5.04 -40.58
N LYS A 460 5.62 6.05 -41.20
CA LYS A 460 4.99 7.16 -40.46
C LYS A 460 3.81 6.66 -39.63
N ILE A 461 3.79 7.04 -38.35
CA ILE A 461 2.74 6.69 -37.41
C ILE A 461 1.52 7.60 -37.66
N THR A 462 0.47 7.06 -38.26
CA THR A 462 -0.82 7.75 -38.47
C THR A 462 -1.86 7.33 -37.45
N VAL A 463 -2.99 8.05 -37.41
CA VAL A 463 -4.12 7.76 -36.51
C VAL A 463 -4.70 6.38 -36.77
N ASP A 464 -4.72 5.94 -38.02
CA ASP A 464 -5.17 4.59 -38.41
C ASP A 464 -4.26 3.49 -37.84
N VAL A 465 -2.95 3.75 -37.71
CA VAL A 465 -2.01 2.82 -37.06
C VAL A 465 -2.36 2.69 -35.58
N TRP A 466 -2.63 3.80 -34.89
CA TRP A 466 -3.07 3.77 -33.49
C TRP A 466 -4.41 3.06 -33.29
N LEU A 467 -5.38 3.30 -34.18
CA LEU A 467 -6.68 2.62 -34.16
C LEU A 467 -6.53 1.11 -34.41
N HIS A 468 -5.68 0.70 -35.36
CA HIS A 468 -5.40 -0.70 -35.65
C HIS A 468 -4.71 -1.40 -34.47
N VAL A 469 -3.75 -0.72 -33.82
CA VAL A 469 -3.05 -1.23 -32.63
C VAL A 469 -4.03 -1.39 -31.46
N LEU A 470 -4.87 -0.40 -31.19
CA LEU A 470 -5.91 -0.47 -30.15
C LEU A 470 -6.92 -1.59 -30.42
N THR A 471 -7.36 -1.72 -31.68
CA THR A 471 -8.29 -2.79 -32.12
C THR A 471 -7.68 -4.17 -31.93
N THR A 472 -6.40 -4.34 -32.25
CA THR A 472 -5.68 -5.62 -32.11
C THR A 472 -5.45 -5.97 -30.65
N ALA A 473 -5.09 -4.98 -29.82
CA ALA A 473 -4.91 -5.16 -28.38
C ALA A 473 -6.22 -5.52 -27.66
N ASN A 474 -7.33 -4.82 -27.97
CA ASN A 474 -8.65 -5.12 -27.40
C ASN A 474 -9.14 -6.53 -27.78
N LYS A 475 -9.01 -6.92 -29.05
CA LYS A 475 -9.36 -8.27 -29.52
C LYS A 475 -8.52 -9.36 -28.85
N ALA A 476 -7.25 -9.07 -28.53
CA ALA A 476 -6.37 -10.03 -27.88
C ALA A 476 -6.71 -10.26 -26.40
N ILE A 477 -7.40 -9.32 -25.75
CA ILE A 477 -7.83 -9.43 -24.34
C ILE A 477 -9.27 -9.96 -24.22
N GLU A 478 -10.05 -9.93 -25.30
CA GLU A 478 -11.43 -10.45 -25.38
C GLU A 478 -11.64 -11.90 -24.87
N PRO A 479 -10.71 -12.86 -25.06
CA PRO A 479 -10.87 -14.23 -24.56
C PRO A 479 -10.83 -14.37 -23.04
N PHE A 480 -10.34 -13.37 -22.29
CA PHE A 480 -10.18 -13.42 -20.84
C PHE A 480 -11.44 -12.94 -20.06
N LYS A 481 -12.61 -12.91 -20.73
CA LYS A 481 -13.86 -12.23 -20.32
C LYS A 481 -14.71 -12.92 -19.24
N VAL A 482 -14.22 -13.94 -18.51
CA VAL A 482 -15.10 -14.78 -17.66
C VAL A 482 -14.74 -14.67 -16.17
N SER A 483 -15.72 -14.16 -15.38
CA SER A 483 -16.08 -14.55 -13.98
C SER A 483 -16.06 -13.47 -12.88
N PHE A 484 -16.10 -12.18 -13.18
CA PHE A 484 -16.47 -11.15 -12.18
C PHE A 484 -17.37 -10.09 -12.82
N GLU A 485 -18.44 -9.68 -12.12
CA GLU A 485 -19.30 -8.57 -12.54
C GLU A 485 -18.53 -7.23 -12.61
N GLY A 486 -17.33 -7.15 -12.01
CA GLY A 486 -16.44 -5.97 -12.06
C GLY A 486 -15.48 -5.89 -13.27
N ASP A 487 -15.10 -7.03 -13.88
CA ASP A 487 -14.11 -7.06 -14.98
C ASP A 487 -14.73 -6.89 -16.37
N GLN A 488 -16.06 -6.90 -16.46
CA GLN A 488 -16.75 -6.52 -17.68
C GLN A 488 -16.49 -5.05 -18.03
N THR A 489 -16.15 -4.19 -17.07
CA THR A 489 -16.11 -2.73 -17.22
C THR A 489 -14.93 -2.19 -18.03
N LEU A 490 -13.71 -2.73 -17.89
CA LEU A 490 -12.52 -2.20 -18.58
C LEU A 490 -12.56 -2.50 -20.08
N LEU A 491 -12.75 -3.76 -20.45
CA LEU A 491 -12.77 -4.17 -21.87
C LEU A 491 -13.97 -3.58 -22.60
N THR A 492 -15.13 -3.47 -21.97
CA THR A 492 -16.31 -2.83 -22.58
C THR A 492 -16.09 -1.33 -22.76
N THR A 493 -15.45 -0.65 -21.79
CA THR A 493 -15.06 0.77 -21.95
C THR A 493 -14.06 0.94 -23.09
N LEU A 494 -13.01 0.12 -23.17
CA LEU A 494 -12.02 0.16 -24.25
C LEU A 494 -12.63 -0.18 -25.62
N THR A 495 -13.61 -1.08 -25.65
CA THR A 495 -14.35 -1.44 -26.87
C THR A 495 -15.28 -0.30 -27.30
N ALA A 496 -15.95 0.38 -26.36
CA ALA A 496 -16.76 1.56 -26.65
C ALA A 496 -15.91 2.72 -27.21
N VAL A 497 -14.76 3.00 -26.58
CA VAL A 497 -13.77 3.97 -27.06
C VAL A 497 -13.30 3.62 -28.47
N GLN A 498 -12.99 2.35 -28.73
CA GLN A 498 -12.57 1.88 -30.05
C GLN A 498 -13.66 2.07 -31.11
N ILE A 499 -14.90 1.68 -30.82
CA ILE A 499 -16.03 1.78 -31.76
C ILE A 499 -16.33 3.23 -32.11
N ASP A 500 -16.38 4.12 -31.12
CA ASP A 500 -16.69 5.53 -31.36
C ASP A 500 -15.55 6.29 -32.04
N LEU A 501 -14.30 5.94 -31.73
CA LEU A 501 -13.13 6.45 -32.45
C LEU A 501 -13.16 5.99 -33.93
N GLN A 502 -13.48 4.72 -34.19
CA GLN A 502 -13.61 4.18 -35.54
C GLN A 502 -14.76 4.82 -36.33
N ASN A 503 -15.89 5.08 -35.66
CA ASN A 503 -17.06 5.73 -36.25
C ASN A 503 -16.82 7.22 -36.55
N ALA A 504 -16.06 7.92 -35.72
CA ALA A 504 -15.71 9.33 -35.95
C ALA A 504 -14.70 9.48 -37.09
N LEU A 505 -13.67 8.62 -37.12
CA LEU A 505 -12.65 8.63 -38.19
C LEU A 505 -13.22 8.22 -39.55
N SER A 506 -14.15 7.25 -39.59
CA SER A 506 -14.85 6.88 -40.84
C SER A 506 -15.78 7.97 -41.38
N LYS A 507 -16.16 8.96 -40.55
CA LYS A 507 -16.91 10.16 -40.94
C LYS A 507 -16.03 11.35 -41.34
N ASN A 508 -14.70 11.15 -41.48
CA ASN A 508 -13.71 12.20 -41.77
C ASN A 508 -13.70 13.36 -40.75
N VAL A 509 -14.02 13.09 -39.49
CA VAL A 509 -13.84 14.06 -38.39
C VAL A 509 -12.35 14.24 -38.11
N ASP A 510 -11.93 15.46 -37.73
CA ASP A 510 -10.54 15.71 -37.33
C ASP A 510 -10.11 14.73 -36.21
N PRO A 511 -8.90 14.14 -36.27
CA PRO A 511 -8.45 13.15 -35.30
C PRO A 511 -8.48 13.60 -33.83
N ILE A 512 -8.29 14.90 -33.55
CA ILE A 512 -8.32 15.45 -32.20
C ILE A 512 -9.77 15.46 -31.70
N ASP A 513 -10.70 15.90 -32.53
CA ASP A 513 -12.14 15.89 -32.21
C ASP A 513 -12.68 14.45 -32.11
N ALA A 514 -12.21 13.54 -32.96
CA ALA A 514 -12.55 12.11 -32.92
C ALA A 514 -12.07 11.46 -31.62
N PHE A 515 -10.87 11.80 -31.14
CA PHE A 515 -10.37 11.37 -29.83
C PHE A 515 -11.23 11.95 -28.69
N GLY A 516 -11.65 13.21 -28.79
CA GLY A 516 -12.56 13.84 -27.83
C GLY A 516 -13.94 13.16 -27.75
N ILE A 517 -14.48 12.68 -28.88
CA ILE A 517 -15.72 11.87 -28.92
C ILE A 517 -15.51 10.53 -28.21
N ALA A 518 -14.38 9.86 -28.46
CA ALA A 518 -14.06 8.58 -27.83
C ALA A 518 -13.88 8.69 -26.30
N VAL A 519 -13.31 9.79 -25.81
CA VAL A 519 -13.21 10.06 -24.36
C VAL A 519 -14.59 10.24 -23.73
N LYS A 520 -15.50 10.98 -24.37
CA LYS A 520 -16.90 11.13 -23.89
C LYS A 520 -17.66 9.81 -23.83
N ALA A 521 -17.38 8.88 -24.75
CA ALA A 521 -17.97 7.55 -24.74
C ALA A 521 -17.56 6.73 -23.52
N ALA A 522 -16.29 6.81 -23.11
CA ALA A 522 -15.79 6.16 -21.90
C ALA A 522 -16.46 6.70 -20.62
N GLU A 523 -16.65 8.01 -20.54
CA GLU A 523 -17.33 8.68 -19.41
C GLU A 523 -18.81 8.29 -19.32
N SER A 524 -19.49 8.22 -20.48
CA SER A 524 -20.91 7.84 -20.57
C SER A 524 -21.16 6.39 -20.18
N PHE A 525 -20.28 5.46 -20.59
CA PHE A 525 -20.40 4.03 -20.27
C PHE A 525 -20.30 3.74 -18.76
N THR A 526 -19.35 4.39 -18.09
CA THR A 526 -19.14 4.28 -16.63
C THR A 526 -20.41 4.66 -15.85
N THR A 527 -21.21 5.57 -16.41
CA THR A 527 -22.46 6.05 -15.81
C THR A 527 -23.61 5.05 -15.97
N ASN A 528 -23.64 4.25 -17.05
CA ASN A 528 -24.71 3.29 -17.35
C ASN A 528 -24.58 1.93 -16.63
N VAL A 529 -23.35 1.46 -16.36
CA VAL A 529 -23.10 0.20 -15.62
C VAL A 529 -23.58 0.27 -14.16
N LEU A 530 -23.79 1.47 -13.62
CA LEU A 530 -24.40 1.67 -12.29
C LEU A 530 -25.92 1.40 -12.26
N TYR A 531 -26.60 1.29 -13.41
CA TYR A 531 -28.06 1.17 -13.51
C TYR A 531 -28.55 -0.19 -14.04
N GLY A 532 -27.66 -1.08 -14.50
CA GLY A 532 -28.03 -2.29 -15.26
C GLY A 532 -28.16 -3.61 -14.49
N GLN A 533 -27.87 -3.67 -13.18
CA GLN A 533 -27.91 -4.92 -12.40
C GLN A 533 -28.84 -4.78 -11.19
N SER A 534 -30.12 -5.10 -11.38
CA SER A 534 -31.15 -5.10 -10.34
C SER A 534 -31.89 -6.44 -10.31
N PHE A 535 -31.64 -7.25 -9.28
CA PHE A 535 -32.61 -8.22 -8.74
C PHE A 535 -32.39 -8.38 -7.23
N TYR A 536 -32.74 -7.36 -6.45
CA TYR A 536 -33.31 -7.44 -5.10
C TYR A 536 -34.18 -6.18 -4.90
N GLU A 537 -35.31 -6.33 -4.22
CA GLU A 537 -36.41 -5.36 -4.14
C GLU A 537 -35.98 -3.92 -3.80
N PHE A 538 -36.56 -2.97 -4.53
CA PHE A 538 -36.33 -1.53 -4.40
C PHE A 538 -37.15 -0.91 -3.26
N GLU A 539 -36.53 -0.01 -2.48
CA GLU A 539 -37.22 0.93 -1.57
C GLU A 539 -37.33 2.37 -2.13
N TYR A 540 -36.90 2.64 -3.39
CA TYR A 540 -37.10 3.93 -4.08
C TYR A 540 -37.08 3.79 -5.62
N PRO A 541 -37.76 4.67 -6.38
CA PRO A 541 -37.67 4.72 -7.84
C PRO A 541 -36.37 5.38 -8.35
N ASP A 542 -36.03 5.02 -9.59
CA ASP A 542 -34.82 5.30 -10.39
C ASP A 542 -34.38 6.80 -10.50
N PRO A 543 -33.10 7.15 -10.26
CA PRO A 543 -32.54 8.49 -10.52
C PRO A 543 -32.14 8.85 -11.97
N HIS A 544 -32.08 7.92 -12.94
CA HIS A 544 -31.62 8.22 -14.32
C HIS A 544 -32.66 8.12 -15.44
N ALA A 545 -33.94 7.92 -15.13
CA ALA A 545 -35.03 8.16 -16.09
C ALA A 545 -35.13 9.63 -16.60
N HIS A 546 -34.22 10.53 -16.20
CA HIS A 546 -34.17 11.93 -16.64
C HIS A 546 -32.81 12.41 -17.17
N SER A 547 -31.86 11.53 -17.52
CA SER A 547 -30.59 11.97 -18.14
C SER A 547 -30.37 11.53 -19.59
N VAL A 548 -31.33 10.84 -20.20
CA VAL A 548 -31.54 10.97 -21.65
C VAL A 548 -32.33 12.25 -21.85
N ASP A 549 -31.64 13.40 -21.79
CA ASP A 549 -32.24 14.67 -22.18
C ASP A 549 -32.26 14.75 -23.71
N GLY A 550 -33.19 13.99 -24.28
CA GLY A 550 -33.94 14.49 -25.41
C GLY A 550 -34.88 15.58 -24.89
N GLN A 551 -34.40 16.82 -24.94
CA GLN A 551 -35.20 18.05 -24.97
C GLN A 551 -36.24 18.25 -23.85
N TYR A 552 -35.86 18.65 -22.63
CA TYR A 552 -36.59 19.68 -21.86
C TYR A 552 -35.69 20.36 -20.80
N GLU A 553 -34.88 21.35 -21.21
CA GLU A 553 -34.19 22.24 -20.26
C GLU A 553 -35.21 23.01 -19.41
N CYS A 554 -35.19 22.80 -18.10
CA CYS A 554 -35.96 23.59 -17.14
C CYS A 554 -35.12 24.78 -16.69
N GLU A 555 -35.42 25.97 -17.20
CA GLU A 555 -34.67 27.20 -16.92
C GLU A 555 -34.56 27.48 -15.41
N GLY A 556 -35.61 27.20 -14.63
CA GLY A 556 -35.61 27.36 -13.18
C GLY A 556 -34.65 26.44 -12.42
N CYS A 557 -34.41 25.22 -12.91
CA CYS A 557 -33.51 24.24 -12.29
C CYS A 557 -32.04 24.48 -12.62
N GLN A 558 -31.75 25.29 -13.66
CA GLN A 558 -30.40 25.69 -14.06
C GLN A 558 -30.11 27.18 -13.76
N SER A 559 -30.51 27.67 -12.58
CA SER A 559 -30.48 29.11 -12.27
C SER A 559 -29.08 29.75 -12.29
N ILE A 560 -28.00 29.00 -12.05
CA ILE A 560 -26.60 29.50 -12.12
C ILE A 560 -25.93 29.17 -13.47
N GLY A 561 -26.49 28.21 -14.22
CA GLY A 561 -25.96 27.73 -15.50
C GLY A 561 -24.56 27.11 -15.41
N ASN A 562 -23.81 27.21 -16.51
CA ASN A 562 -22.43 26.70 -16.61
C ASN A 562 -21.36 27.61 -15.97
N VAL A 563 -21.76 28.69 -15.29
CA VAL A 563 -20.85 29.68 -14.71
C VAL A 563 -20.26 29.17 -13.39
N LYS A 564 -18.95 29.32 -13.21
CA LYS A 564 -18.21 28.99 -11.99
C LYS A 564 -17.55 30.25 -11.41
N TYR A 565 -17.61 30.43 -10.10
CA TYR A 565 -16.99 31.57 -9.40
C TYR A 565 -15.78 31.09 -8.59
N LEU A 566 -14.67 31.81 -8.65
CA LEU A 566 -13.44 31.51 -7.94
C LEU A 566 -12.95 32.76 -7.19
N SER A 567 -12.70 32.63 -5.90
CA SER A 567 -12.09 33.66 -5.04
C SER A 567 -10.84 33.11 -4.36
N ASN A 568 -9.74 33.87 -4.38
CA ASN A 568 -8.47 33.47 -3.79
C ASN A 568 -8.12 34.35 -2.60
N GLU A 569 -7.79 33.74 -1.46
CA GLU A 569 -7.33 34.41 -0.25
C GLU A 569 -5.80 34.30 -0.15
N HIS A 570 -5.09 35.43 -0.31
CA HIS A 570 -3.63 35.43 -0.42
C HIS A 570 -2.89 35.13 0.89
N GLU A 571 -3.46 35.53 2.03
CA GLU A 571 -2.84 35.32 3.35
C GLU A 571 -2.78 33.84 3.73
N THR A 572 -3.86 33.10 3.47
CA THR A 572 -3.99 31.67 3.80
C THR A 572 -3.67 30.76 2.62
N ARG A 573 -3.40 31.33 1.42
CA ARG A 573 -3.24 30.61 0.15
C ARG A 573 -4.40 29.65 -0.16
N THR A 574 -5.62 30.01 0.25
CA THR A 574 -6.83 29.20 0.09
C THR A 574 -7.67 29.72 -1.08
N SER A 575 -8.18 28.80 -1.91
CA SER A 575 -9.04 29.11 -3.06
C SER A 575 -10.45 28.59 -2.81
N PHE A 576 -11.46 29.45 -2.94
CA PHE A 576 -12.86 29.11 -2.77
C PHE A 576 -13.58 29.08 -4.12
N LEU A 577 -14.22 27.95 -4.43
CA LEU A 577 -14.91 27.72 -5.69
C LEU A 577 -16.42 27.57 -5.45
N SER A 578 -17.25 28.18 -6.30
CA SER A 578 -18.70 27.94 -6.35
C SER A 578 -19.13 27.53 -7.75
N ALA A 579 -19.93 26.45 -7.82
CA ALA A 579 -20.46 25.86 -9.04
C ALA A 579 -21.84 25.25 -8.76
N GLN A 580 -22.68 25.06 -9.80
CA GLN A 580 -23.99 24.42 -9.66
C GLN A 580 -23.90 23.01 -9.09
N GLN A 581 -22.89 22.27 -9.55
CA GLN A 581 -22.62 20.91 -9.14
C GLN A 581 -21.19 20.82 -8.64
N SER A 582 -20.96 19.96 -7.65
CA SER A 582 -19.62 19.68 -7.14
C SER A 582 -18.76 19.09 -8.26
N LEU A 583 -17.53 19.60 -8.42
CA LEU A 583 -16.55 19.05 -9.39
C LEU A 583 -16.15 17.62 -9.04
N THR A 584 -16.20 17.27 -7.76
CA THR A 584 -15.87 15.93 -7.27
C THR A 584 -17.15 15.12 -7.13
N GLN A 585 -17.28 14.04 -7.91
CA GLN A 585 -18.46 13.17 -7.96
C GLN A 585 -18.77 12.52 -6.60
N ASP A 586 -17.73 12.23 -5.82
CA ASP A 586 -17.83 11.69 -4.46
C ASP A 586 -18.60 12.59 -3.48
N VAL A 587 -18.41 13.91 -3.61
CA VAL A 587 -19.06 14.91 -2.75
C VAL A 587 -20.43 15.25 -3.30
N TRP A 588 -20.61 15.20 -4.63
CA TRP A 588 -21.89 15.44 -5.29
C TRP A 588 -22.99 14.50 -4.80
N CYS A 589 -22.73 13.19 -4.72
CA CYS A 589 -23.72 12.22 -4.25
C CYS A 589 -24.16 12.49 -2.80
N LEU A 590 -23.21 12.87 -1.93
CA LEU A 590 -23.48 13.18 -0.52
C LEU A 590 -24.27 14.48 -0.38
N LEU A 591 -23.89 15.53 -1.11
CA LEU A 591 -24.62 16.80 -1.15
C LEU A 591 -26.02 16.63 -1.72
N LYS A 592 -26.20 15.85 -2.79
CA LYS A 592 -27.52 15.56 -3.38
C LYS A 592 -28.43 14.88 -2.36
N HIS A 593 -27.90 13.88 -1.64
CA HIS A 593 -28.64 13.21 -0.57
C HIS A 593 -28.99 14.17 0.58
N ALA A 594 -28.05 15.02 1.00
CA ALA A 594 -28.28 16.04 2.02
C ALA A 594 -29.37 17.04 1.61
N CYS A 595 -29.36 17.52 0.37
CA CYS A 595 -30.40 18.39 -0.19
C CYS A 595 -31.78 17.73 -0.18
N PHE A 596 -31.87 16.46 -0.61
CA PHE A 596 -33.15 15.74 -0.60
C PHE A 596 -33.70 15.56 0.82
N ARG A 597 -32.85 15.16 1.77
CA ARG A 597 -33.29 15.02 3.16
C ARG A 597 -33.73 16.36 3.75
N SER A 598 -32.94 17.40 3.53
CA SER A 598 -33.21 18.77 3.99
C SER A 598 -34.59 19.29 3.56
N LEU A 599 -34.99 19.04 2.31
CA LEU A 599 -36.24 19.57 1.75
C LEU A 599 -37.44 18.61 1.85
N SER A 600 -37.20 17.29 1.92
CA SER A 600 -38.29 16.28 1.86
C SER A 600 -38.56 15.57 3.18
N CYS A 601 -37.52 15.29 3.98
CA CYS A 601 -37.62 14.42 5.15
C CYS A 601 -37.58 15.20 6.47
N GLU A 602 -36.74 16.22 6.54
CA GLU A 602 -36.51 16.99 7.75
C GLU A 602 -37.52 18.15 7.83
N VAL A 603 -38.37 18.14 8.86
CA VAL A 603 -39.46 19.12 9.01
C VAL A 603 -39.24 19.93 10.28
N HIS A 604 -39.22 21.26 10.13
CA HIS A 604 -39.21 22.18 11.27
C HIS A 604 -40.64 22.61 11.64
N PRO A 605 -41.01 22.68 12.94
CA PRO A 605 -42.36 23.05 13.37
C PRO A 605 -42.84 24.41 12.85
N GLY A 606 -41.91 25.36 12.68
CA GLY A 606 -42.18 26.72 12.22
C GLY A 606 -42.28 26.89 10.71
N LYS A 607 -42.26 25.82 9.90
CA LYS A 607 -42.09 25.82 8.43
C LYS A 607 -40.74 26.38 7.94
N GLU A 608 -40.18 27.41 8.57
CA GLU A 608 -38.80 27.88 8.39
C GLU A 608 -38.00 27.56 9.66
N GLY A 609 -36.73 27.18 9.51
CA GLY A 609 -35.86 26.92 10.65
C GLY A 609 -34.62 26.11 10.33
N VAL A 610 -33.86 25.83 11.39
CA VAL A 610 -32.59 25.11 11.31
C VAL A 610 -32.75 23.68 11.81
N CYS A 611 -32.19 22.74 11.08
CA CYS A 611 -32.16 21.32 11.43
C CYS A 611 -30.74 20.77 11.34
N TYR A 612 -30.36 19.97 12.32
CA TYR A 612 -29.18 19.12 12.29
C TYR A 612 -29.58 17.71 11.88
N PHE A 613 -28.88 17.10 10.93
CA PHE A 613 -29.00 15.67 10.65
C PHE A 613 -27.72 15.11 10.02
N GLY A 614 -27.54 13.80 10.07
CA GLY A 614 -26.42 13.11 9.42
C GLY A 614 -25.77 12.04 10.29
N ASP A 615 -24.86 11.29 9.69
CA ASP A 615 -24.18 10.13 10.28
C ASP A 615 -22.71 10.08 9.84
N GLU A 616 -21.92 9.19 10.46
CA GLU A 616 -20.47 9.09 10.20
C GLU A 616 -20.14 8.69 8.74
N TYR A 617 -21.05 7.99 8.06
CA TYR A 617 -20.83 7.49 6.70
C TYR A 617 -21.21 8.51 5.62
N ARG A 618 -22.29 9.26 5.85
CA ARG A 618 -22.88 10.21 4.92
C ARG A 618 -22.44 11.64 5.20
N GLY A 619 -21.85 11.91 6.36
CA GLY A 619 -21.48 13.23 6.84
C GLY A 619 -22.59 13.89 7.63
N HIS A 620 -22.22 14.95 8.33
CA HIS A 620 -23.09 15.75 9.19
C HIS A 620 -23.50 17.03 8.48
N VAL A 621 -24.78 17.37 8.57
CA VAL A 621 -25.41 18.46 7.82
C VAL A 621 -26.14 19.38 8.76
N LEU A 622 -25.85 20.67 8.61
CA LEU A 622 -26.64 21.77 9.15
C LEU A 622 -27.47 22.35 8.02
N SER A 623 -28.79 22.30 8.14
CA SER A 623 -29.74 22.76 7.12
C SER A 623 -30.55 23.92 7.66
N HIS A 624 -30.59 25.04 6.95
CA HIS A 624 -31.44 26.20 7.24
C HIS A 624 -32.47 26.37 6.13
N THR A 625 -33.70 25.94 6.37
CA THR A 625 -34.81 26.02 5.41
C THR A 625 -35.57 27.35 5.55
N PHE A 626 -35.90 27.97 4.43
CA PHE A 626 -36.59 29.25 4.35
C PHE A 626 -37.49 29.35 3.11
N THR A 627 -38.43 30.30 3.10
CA THR A 627 -39.32 30.53 1.95
C THR A 627 -39.11 31.90 1.31
N LEU A 628 -39.23 31.97 -0.02
CA LEU A 628 -39.22 33.19 -0.81
C LEU A 628 -40.60 33.45 -1.39
N LYS A 629 -41.08 34.70 -1.39
CA LYS A 629 -42.34 35.07 -2.04
C LYS A 629 -42.18 35.06 -3.56
N ASP A 630 -43.07 34.37 -4.25
CA ASP A 630 -43.05 34.24 -5.71
C ASP A 630 -44.49 34.24 -6.23
N ALA A 631 -44.84 35.28 -7.00
CA ALA A 631 -46.20 35.51 -7.47
C ALA A 631 -46.70 34.44 -8.46
N GLN A 632 -45.80 33.75 -9.16
CA GLN A 632 -46.14 32.70 -10.12
C GLN A 632 -46.08 31.28 -9.50
N ALA A 633 -45.47 31.14 -8.32
CA ALA A 633 -45.40 29.86 -7.62
C ALA A 633 -46.75 29.43 -7.03
N ARG A 634 -47.00 28.12 -6.99
CA ARG A 634 -48.17 27.55 -6.31
C ARG A 634 -48.10 27.86 -4.82
N GLY A 635 -49.10 28.58 -4.30
CA GLY A 635 -49.12 29.02 -2.90
C GLY A 635 -48.30 30.28 -2.63
N PHE A 636 -47.87 30.99 -3.68
CA PHE A 636 -47.12 32.26 -3.63
C PHE A 636 -45.76 32.20 -2.94
N ARG A 637 -45.22 30.98 -2.74
CA ARG A 637 -43.96 30.75 -2.04
C ARG A 637 -43.12 29.70 -2.74
N LYS A 638 -41.80 29.93 -2.79
CA LYS A 638 -40.78 28.96 -3.20
C LYS A 638 -39.97 28.53 -1.98
N TRP A 639 -39.75 27.23 -1.85
CA TRP A 639 -38.98 26.64 -0.74
C TRP A 639 -37.50 26.58 -1.10
N CYS A 640 -36.65 27.01 -0.19
CA CYS A 640 -35.19 27.05 -0.34
C CYS A 640 -34.52 26.57 0.95
N SER A 641 -33.27 26.12 0.83
CA SER A 641 -32.49 25.68 1.98
C SER A 641 -31.01 25.95 1.77
N PHE A 642 -30.34 26.54 2.78
CA PHE A 642 -28.89 26.54 2.85
C PHE A 642 -28.42 25.32 3.64
N ILE A 643 -27.47 24.57 3.09
CA ILE A 643 -26.87 23.42 3.76
C ILE A 643 -25.38 23.65 3.99
N VAL A 644 -24.90 23.33 5.19
CA VAL A 644 -23.47 23.24 5.53
C VAL A 644 -23.16 21.79 5.82
N PHE A 645 -22.28 21.22 5.01
CA PHE A 645 -21.88 19.82 5.08
C PHE A 645 -20.48 19.70 5.68
N MET A 646 -20.33 18.89 6.73
CA MET A 646 -19.03 18.60 7.36
C MET A 646 -18.91 17.12 7.73
N ARG A 647 -17.69 16.60 7.74
CA ARG A 647 -17.42 15.24 8.25
C ARG A 647 -17.26 15.18 9.77
N ASP A 648 -16.83 16.28 10.36
CA ASP A 648 -16.66 16.39 11.81
C ASP A 648 -17.95 16.90 12.44
N LYS A 649 -18.60 16.02 13.20
CA LYS A 649 -19.80 16.34 13.99
C LYS A 649 -19.53 17.42 15.03
N GLN A 650 -18.44 17.26 15.79
CA GLN A 650 -18.19 18.09 16.96
C GLN A 650 -17.85 19.51 16.54
N PHE A 651 -17.03 19.65 15.50
CA PHE A 651 -16.71 20.97 14.95
C PHE A 651 -17.96 21.66 14.38
N LEU A 652 -18.81 20.94 13.63
CA LEU A 652 -20.04 21.52 13.07
C LEU A 652 -21.01 22.00 14.15
N LEU A 653 -21.20 21.21 15.21
CA LEU A 653 -22.08 21.57 16.33
C LEU A 653 -21.52 22.73 17.16
N ASN A 654 -20.20 22.81 17.34
CA ASN A 654 -19.56 23.95 18.01
C ASN A 654 -19.68 25.23 17.17
N MET A 655 -19.60 25.11 15.84
CA MET A 655 -19.80 26.20 14.89
C MET A 655 -21.27 26.58 14.67
N TRP A 656 -22.21 25.87 15.27
CA TRP A 656 -23.64 26.05 15.05
C TRP A 656 -24.11 27.50 15.24
N PRO A 657 -23.83 28.19 16.37
CA PRO A 657 -24.35 29.55 16.57
C PRO A 657 -23.80 30.52 15.51
N PHE A 658 -22.50 30.44 15.23
CA PHE A 658 -21.85 31.23 14.19
C PHE A 658 -22.48 30.99 12.81
N LEU A 659 -22.67 29.74 12.40
CA LEU A 659 -23.21 29.43 11.07
C LEU A 659 -24.67 29.87 10.94
N VAL A 660 -25.49 29.64 11.98
CA VAL A 660 -26.92 29.98 11.96
C VAL A 660 -27.13 31.49 11.88
N ASP A 661 -26.42 32.27 12.69
CA ASP A 661 -26.58 33.73 12.72
C ASP A 661 -26.18 34.37 11.39
N ASN A 662 -25.07 33.93 10.80
CA ASN A 662 -24.60 34.47 9.52
C ASN A 662 -25.48 34.02 8.34
N LEU A 663 -25.92 32.75 8.30
CA LEU A 663 -26.84 32.28 7.25
C LEU A 663 -28.20 32.97 7.32
N LYS A 664 -28.67 33.31 8.52
CA LYS A 664 -29.93 34.05 8.72
C LYS A 664 -29.88 35.44 8.09
N GLU A 665 -28.75 36.13 8.15
CA GLU A 665 -28.58 37.43 7.49
C GLU A 665 -28.60 37.31 5.96
N VAL A 666 -27.96 36.27 5.39
CA VAL A 666 -28.02 35.99 3.95
C VAL A 666 -29.46 35.68 3.51
N ILE A 667 -30.19 34.88 4.31
CA ILE A 667 -31.59 34.55 4.03
C ILE A 667 -32.47 35.81 4.06
N ARG A 668 -32.27 36.69 5.04
CA ARG A 668 -33.01 37.95 5.17
C ARG A 668 -32.82 38.83 3.94
N GLU A 669 -31.58 39.00 3.47
CA GLU A 669 -31.29 39.77 2.25
C GLU A 669 -32.03 39.19 1.02
N LEU A 670 -32.04 37.86 0.86
CA LEU A 670 -32.74 37.19 -0.24
C LEU A 670 -34.27 37.30 -0.16
N GLN A 671 -34.84 37.22 1.05
CA GLN A 671 -36.27 37.40 1.30
C GLN A 671 -36.70 38.83 0.96
N ASP A 672 -35.91 39.84 1.34
CA ASP A 672 -36.17 41.25 1.04
C ASP A 672 -36.19 41.52 -0.48
N PHE A 673 -35.27 40.92 -1.25
CA PHE A 673 -35.27 41.04 -2.72
C PHE A 673 -36.51 40.40 -3.36
N ALA A 674 -36.85 39.17 -2.96
CA ALA A 674 -38.01 38.47 -3.48
C ALA A 674 -39.34 39.19 -3.12
N GLU A 675 -39.44 39.72 -1.90
CA GLU A 675 -40.63 40.47 -1.45
C GLU A 675 -40.83 41.77 -2.22
N LYS A 676 -39.76 42.52 -2.51
CA LYS A 676 -39.84 43.74 -3.35
C LYS A 676 -40.38 43.42 -4.74
N LYS A 677 -39.87 42.37 -5.38
CA LYS A 677 -40.34 41.96 -6.71
C LYS A 677 -41.80 41.49 -6.67
N TYR A 678 -42.14 40.66 -5.68
CA TYR A 678 -43.51 40.17 -5.49
C TYR A 678 -44.51 41.33 -5.37
N ASN A 679 -44.20 42.33 -4.52
CA ASN A 679 -45.07 43.49 -4.30
C ASN A 679 -45.21 44.35 -5.58
N ALA A 680 -44.14 44.49 -6.36
CA ALA A 680 -44.18 45.20 -7.64
C ALA A 680 -45.07 44.48 -8.68
N GLU A 681 -44.94 43.15 -8.80
CA GLU A 681 -45.77 42.34 -9.69
C GLU A 681 -47.25 42.36 -9.29
N GLU A 682 -47.54 42.36 -7.98
CA GLU A 682 -48.90 42.45 -7.45
C GLU A 682 -49.54 43.83 -7.69
N ALA A 683 -48.73 44.89 -7.66
CA ALA A 683 -49.17 46.26 -7.96
C ALA A 683 -49.49 46.49 -9.45
N GLU A 684 -48.72 45.87 -10.35
CA GLU A 684 -48.94 45.98 -11.80
C GLU A 684 -50.14 45.16 -12.31
N CYS A 685 -50.33 43.94 -11.78
CA CYS A 685 -51.46 43.09 -12.17
C CYS A 685 -51.99 42.28 -10.96
N PRO A 686 -53.20 42.62 -10.46
CA PRO A 686 -53.81 41.88 -9.36
C PRO A 686 -54.02 40.41 -9.73
N GLN A 687 -53.32 39.53 -8.99
CA GLN A 687 -53.19 38.08 -9.20
C GLN A 687 -54.51 37.30 -9.35
N ARG A 688 -55.65 37.88 -8.93
CA ARG A 688 -57.01 37.33 -9.10
C ARG A 688 -57.44 37.29 -10.57
N ILE A 689 -57.04 38.27 -11.37
CA ILE A 689 -57.44 38.40 -12.78
C ILE A 689 -56.67 37.40 -13.66
N VAL A 690 -55.39 37.17 -13.38
CA VAL A 690 -54.53 36.22 -14.11
C VAL A 690 -55.03 34.77 -13.97
N ARG A 691 -55.62 34.40 -12.83
CA ARG A 691 -56.24 33.08 -12.61
C ARG A 691 -57.59 32.92 -13.32
N LEU A 692 -58.36 34.00 -13.48
CA LEU A 692 -59.64 34.01 -14.21
C LEU A 692 -59.45 33.90 -15.72
N SER A 693 -58.41 34.53 -16.28
CA SER A 693 -58.10 34.43 -17.72
C SER A 693 -57.61 33.04 -18.16
N THR A 694 -56.97 32.28 -17.26
CA THR A 694 -56.48 30.91 -17.57
C THR A 694 -57.57 29.84 -17.50
N ALA A 695 -58.75 30.13 -16.95
CA ALA A 695 -59.84 29.15 -16.80
C ALA A 695 -60.77 29.05 -18.04
N ASN A 696 -60.78 30.07 -18.92
CA ASN A 696 -61.71 30.15 -20.05
C ASN A 696 -61.15 29.69 -21.42
N GLY A 697 -59.96 29.09 -21.46
CA GLY A 697 -59.37 28.53 -22.68
C GLY A 697 -59.81 27.08 -22.91
N SER A 698 -60.71 26.86 -23.86
CA SER A 698 -61.14 25.54 -24.31
C SER A 698 -60.00 24.80 -25.03
N GLY A 699 -59.30 23.94 -24.29
CA GLY A 699 -58.23 23.08 -24.80
C GLY A 699 -57.79 22.10 -23.72
N ALA A 700 -58.54 20.99 -23.57
CA ALA A 700 -58.16 19.89 -22.70
C ALA A 700 -56.92 19.19 -23.29
N TYR A 701 -55.72 19.68 -22.98
CA TYR A 701 -54.42 18.96 -22.94
C TYR A 701 -53.20 19.88 -22.65
N ASN A 702 -53.35 21.07 -22.05
CA ASN A 702 -52.20 21.97 -21.79
C ASN A 702 -52.23 22.68 -20.41
N ASN A 703 -52.59 21.98 -19.34
CA ASN A 703 -52.75 22.60 -18.01
C ASN A 703 -51.71 22.21 -16.94
N SER A 704 -50.51 21.71 -17.31
CA SER A 704 -49.50 21.30 -16.30
C SER A 704 -48.05 21.74 -16.52
N ASN A 705 -47.69 22.46 -17.60
CA ASN A 705 -46.28 22.81 -17.87
C ASN A 705 -46.03 24.33 -17.90
N LYS A 706 -46.19 25.02 -16.76
CA LYS A 706 -45.49 26.30 -16.56
C LYS A 706 -44.15 26.00 -15.88
N GLN A 707 -43.05 26.27 -16.59
CA GLN A 707 -41.70 26.06 -16.04
C GLN A 707 -41.47 26.96 -14.81
N PRO A 708 -40.75 26.47 -13.77
CA PRO A 708 -40.42 27.27 -12.60
C PRO A 708 -39.48 28.43 -12.97
N ARG A 709 -39.69 29.60 -12.35
CA ARG A 709 -38.85 30.80 -12.56
C ARG A 709 -37.43 30.60 -12.02
N THR A 710 -36.46 31.21 -12.71
CA THR A 710 -35.06 31.24 -12.26
C THR A 710 -34.92 32.03 -10.95
N PHE A 711 -33.87 31.76 -10.20
CA PHE A 711 -33.61 32.46 -8.93
C PHE A 711 -33.29 33.96 -9.13
N SER A 712 -32.61 34.30 -10.23
CA SER A 712 -32.34 35.68 -10.65
C SER A 712 -33.61 36.41 -11.04
N ASP A 713 -34.57 35.71 -11.66
CA ASP A 713 -35.89 36.29 -11.89
C ASP A 713 -36.58 36.56 -10.58
N ILE A 714 -36.81 35.57 -9.71
CA ILE A 714 -37.55 35.75 -8.45
C ILE A 714 -37.02 36.91 -7.58
N THR A 715 -35.72 37.13 -7.56
CA THR A 715 -35.09 38.20 -6.76
C THR A 715 -34.99 39.53 -7.53
N ASN A 716 -35.17 39.53 -8.85
CA ASN A 716 -34.93 40.67 -9.75
C ASN A 716 -33.50 41.22 -9.70
N GLU A 717 -32.54 40.38 -9.29
CA GLU A 717 -31.13 40.76 -9.10
C GLU A 717 -30.21 39.99 -10.04
N LYS A 718 -29.57 40.71 -10.96
CA LYS A 718 -28.70 40.12 -12.00
C LYS A 718 -27.45 39.44 -11.44
N HIS A 719 -26.97 39.88 -10.27
CA HIS A 719 -25.73 39.40 -9.66
C HIS A 719 -25.98 38.64 -8.34
N VAL A 720 -27.18 38.08 -8.16
CA VAL A 720 -27.56 37.37 -6.93
C VAL A 720 -26.58 36.25 -6.56
N PHE A 721 -26.10 35.47 -7.54
CA PHE A 721 -25.15 34.38 -7.30
C PHE A 721 -23.74 34.85 -6.93
N ILE A 722 -23.30 36.03 -7.42
CA ILE A 722 -22.01 36.63 -7.03
C ILE A 722 -22.09 37.06 -5.56
N ARG A 723 -23.21 37.67 -5.14
CA ARG A 723 -23.44 38.05 -3.74
C ARG A 723 -23.44 36.82 -2.82
N ILE A 724 -24.17 35.77 -3.21
CA ILE A 724 -24.19 34.51 -2.45
C ILE A 724 -22.77 33.92 -2.35
N HIS A 725 -22.00 33.90 -3.46
CA HIS A 725 -20.61 33.45 -3.46
C HIS A 725 -19.77 34.26 -2.45
N MET A 726 -19.82 35.59 -2.50
CA MET A 726 -19.06 36.45 -1.57
C MET A 726 -19.41 36.18 -0.11
N TRP A 727 -20.70 36.06 0.21
CA TRP A 727 -21.16 35.74 1.56
C TRP A 727 -20.66 34.38 2.04
N LEU A 728 -20.78 33.33 1.21
CA LEU A 728 -20.34 31.99 1.59
C LEU A 728 -18.82 31.89 1.74
N VAL A 729 -18.05 32.57 0.87
CA VAL A 729 -16.59 32.66 0.99
C VAL A 729 -16.20 33.31 2.33
N TRP A 730 -16.86 34.41 2.68
CA TRP A 730 -16.60 35.10 3.94
C TRP A 730 -16.95 34.23 5.15
N ILE A 731 -18.11 33.54 5.13
CA ILE A 731 -18.51 32.63 6.22
C ILE A 731 -17.49 31.51 6.40
N LEU A 732 -17.00 30.89 5.31
CA LEU A 732 -16.00 29.82 5.38
C LEU A 732 -14.66 30.34 5.92
N SER A 733 -14.21 31.49 5.43
CA SER A 733 -12.93 32.10 5.82
C SER A 733 -12.92 32.61 7.27
N ALA A 734 -14.02 33.22 7.72
CA ALA A 734 -14.20 33.64 9.11
C ALA A 734 -14.40 32.44 10.05
N GLY A 735 -15.14 31.42 9.61
CA GLY A 735 -15.35 30.19 10.37
C GLY A 735 -14.05 29.42 10.64
N ALA A 736 -13.13 29.40 9.67
CA ALA A 736 -11.81 28.79 9.83
C ALA A 736 -10.93 29.49 10.89
N ARG A 737 -11.13 30.80 11.11
CA ARG A 737 -10.38 31.60 12.11
C ARG A 737 -11.09 31.69 13.46
N HIS A 738 -12.24 31.04 13.61
CA HIS A 738 -13.06 31.17 14.81
C HIS A 738 -12.40 30.54 16.05
N PHE A 739 -11.64 29.46 15.86
CA PHE A 739 -10.86 28.79 16.91
C PHE A 739 -9.38 28.78 16.54
N ILE A 740 -8.55 29.50 17.31
CA ILE A 740 -7.09 29.56 17.14
C ILE A 740 -6.43 28.89 18.33
N GLU A 741 -5.53 27.94 18.08
CA GLU A 741 -4.76 27.25 19.10
C GLU A 741 -3.42 27.95 19.33
N ILE A 742 -3.06 28.18 20.60
CA ILE A 742 -1.81 28.84 20.99
C ILE A 742 -1.00 27.84 21.82
N PHE A 743 0.10 27.34 21.25
CA PHE A 743 1.03 26.44 21.92
C PHE A 743 2.27 27.21 22.41
N PRO A 744 2.44 27.42 23.73
CA PRO A 744 3.69 27.90 24.25
C PRO A 744 4.74 26.78 24.20
N MET A 745 5.75 26.91 23.33
CA MET A 745 6.90 25.99 23.32
C MET A 745 7.89 26.36 24.44
N SER A 746 8.44 25.35 25.12
CA SER A 746 9.38 25.52 26.24
C SER A 746 10.75 26.02 25.75
N LEU A 747 11.39 26.88 26.55
CA LEU A 747 12.68 27.57 26.34
C LEU A 747 13.93 26.65 26.33
N LEU A 748 13.76 25.34 26.11
CA LEU A 748 14.82 24.32 26.19
C LEU A 748 15.86 24.43 25.06
N ASP A 749 15.56 25.17 23.99
CA ASP A 749 16.42 25.33 22.82
C ASP A 749 17.49 26.42 22.94
N ALA A 750 17.86 26.83 24.17
CA ALA A 750 18.93 27.81 24.38
C ALA A 750 20.31 27.34 23.83
N GLU A 751 20.52 26.04 23.57
CA GLU A 751 21.71 25.54 22.86
C GLU A 751 21.65 25.69 21.32
N LEU A 752 20.47 25.93 20.75
CA LEU A 752 20.26 26.20 19.32
C LEU A 752 20.45 27.68 18.96
N ASN A 753 20.30 28.60 19.93
CA ASN A 753 20.39 30.05 19.68
C ASN A 753 21.80 30.65 19.73
N TYR A 754 22.83 29.94 20.19
CA TYR A 754 24.20 30.50 20.17
C TYR A 754 24.77 30.66 18.75
N ASN A 755 24.22 29.94 17.76
CA ASN A 755 24.62 30.14 16.36
C ASN A 755 23.98 31.38 15.71
N LEU A 756 23.00 32.04 16.37
CA LEU A 756 22.37 33.26 15.86
C LEU A 756 23.04 34.55 16.36
N GLU A 757 23.74 34.53 17.50
CA GLU A 757 24.45 35.71 17.99
C GLU A 757 25.72 36.02 17.19
N ASP A 758 26.32 35.03 16.52
CA ASP A 758 27.47 35.24 15.61
C ASP A 758 27.06 35.76 14.21
N GLN A 759 25.77 36.02 13.96
CA GLN A 759 25.33 36.69 12.74
C GLN A 759 24.52 37.97 13.04
N ILE A 760 25.24 39.09 12.87
CA ILE A 760 24.78 40.48 12.74
C ILE A 760 24.61 41.23 14.07
N GLU A 761 25.73 41.53 14.73
CA GLU A 761 25.89 42.83 15.39
C GLU A 761 26.14 43.88 14.28
N ASN A 762 25.11 44.64 13.90
CA ASN A 762 25.34 45.91 13.21
C ASN A 762 25.79 46.96 14.24
N GLU A 763 26.48 48.00 13.76
CA GLU A 763 27.13 49.08 14.54
C GLU A 763 26.23 49.83 15.56
N ASP A 764 24.92 49.54 15.62
CA ASP A 764 23.93 50.22 16.45
C ASP A 764 23.35 49.38 17.62
N GLY A 765 23.91 48.20 17.93
CA GLY A 765 23.60 47.51 19.21
C GLY A 765 22.16 47.03 19.41
N PHE A 766 21.38 46.82 18.33
CA PHE A 766 20.04 46.23 18.39
C PHE A 766 19.97 44.89 17.65
N THR A 767 19.51 43.84 18.34
CA THR A 767 19.26 42.51 17.79
C THR A 767 17.87 42.44 17.16
N LEU A 768 17.79 42.18 15.85
CA LEU A 768 16.53 42.02 15.12
C LEU A 768 15.98 40.59 15.33
N VAL A 769 15.09 40.41 16.32
CA VAL A 769 14.36 39.14 16.50
C VAL A 769 13.27 39.06 15.43
N ASN A 770 13.59 38.39 14.32
CA ASN A 770 12.66 38.22 13.20
C ASN A 770 11.62 37.14 13.54
N ALA A 771 10.50 37.51 14.16
CA ALA A 771 9.42 36.61 14.57
C ALA A 771 8.61 35.97 13.40
N LYS A 772 9.06 36.11 12.15
CA LYS A 772 8.31 35.73 10.94
C LYS A 772 8.85 34.53 10.17
N LEU A 773 9.93 33.88 10.62
CA LEU A 773 10.33 32.61 10.00
C LEU A 773 9.54 31.44 10.62
N PRO A 774 8.88 30.60 9.81
CA PRO A 774 8.33 29.36 10.31
C PRO A 774 9.48 28.52 10.86
N VAL A 775 9.41 28.19 12.14
CA VAL A 775 10.31 27.21 12.75
C VAL A 775 10.01 25.88 12.06
N ASN A 776 10.90 25.45 11.16
CA ASN A 776 10.86 24.11 10.58
C ASN A 776 11.20 23.13 11.71
N LEU A 777 10.16 22.61 12.38
CA LEU A 777 10.29 21.50 13.31
C LEU A 777 10.51 20.20 12.52
N THR A 778 11.74 20.00 12.04
CA THR A 778 12.18 18.66 11.63
C THR A 778 12.39 17.82 12.89
N LEU A 779 11.33 17.14 13.33
CA LEU A 779 11.35 16.06 14.31
C LEU A 779 12.03 14.79 13.75
N ASN A 780 13.18 14.95 13.12
CA ASN A 780 14.08 13.84 12.80
C ASN A 780 15.19 13.85 13.85
N SER A 781 15.19 12.85 14.72
CA SER A 781 16.19 12.58 15.75
C SER A 781 17.54 12.12 15.15
N THR A 782 18.08 12.90 14.22
CA THR A 782 19.38 12.63 13.59
C THR A 782 20.28 13.85 13.77
N GLU A 783 20.99 13.81 14.90
CA GLU A 783 22.20 14.56 15.27
C GLU A 783 22.14 16.11 15.25
N PRO A 784 22.62 16.79 16.31
CA PRO A 784 22.74 18.23 16.28
C PRO A 784 23.80 18.63 15.23
N ASP A 785 23.50 19.66 14.43
CA ASP A 785 24.37 20.21 13.39
C ASP A 785 25.82 20.29 13.88
N MET A 786 26.69 19.51 13.24
CA MET A 786 28.10 19.37 13.55
C MET A 786 28.89 20.51 12.89
N PRO A 787 29.85 21.16 13.58
CA PRO A 787 30.70 22.18 12.96
C PRO A 787 31.49 21.57 11.80
N LEU A 788 31.50 22.25 10.65
CA LEU A 788 32.23 21.88 9.41
C LEU A 788 33.69 21.47 9.67
N GLU A 789 34.29 21.98 10.75
CA GLU A 789 35.68 21.74 11.15
C GLU A 789 35.99 20.29 11.60
N PHE A 790 34.98 19.44 11.86
CA PHE A 790 35.15 18.05 12.32
C PHE A 790 34.66 16.99 11.32
N SER A 791 34.43 17.37 10.07
CA SER A 791 33.87 16.50 9.01
C SER A 791 34.65 15.18 8.82
N GLU A 792 35.98 15.21 8.96
CA GLU A 792 36.88 14.06 8.78
C GLU A 792 36.70 12.97 9.85
N VAL A 793 36.10 13.29 11.01
CA VAL A 793 35.94 12.36 12.15
C VAL A 793 34.48 11.88 12.31
N SER A 794 33.62 12.19 11.33
CA SER A 794 32.16 11.93 11.32
C SER A 794 31.73 10.47 11.59
N GLY A 795 32.63 9.49 11.43
CA GLY A 795 32.33 8.07 11.65
C GLY A 795 32.45 7.56 13.10
N LYS A 796 33.02 8.34 14.04
CA LYS A 796 33.30 7.87 15.41
C LYS A 796 32.49 8.62 16.48
N SER A 797 31.79 7.88 17.34
CA SER A 797 31.09 8.43 18.51
C SER A 797 32.08 9.07 19.51
N THR A 798 31.74 10.24 20.04
CA THR A 798 32.52 10.95 21.08
C THR A 798 32.80 10.07 22.30
N THR A 799 31.85 9.21 22.67
CA THR A 799 32.01 8.27 23.79
C THR A 799 33.09 7.21 23.54
N VAL A 800 33.24 6.77 22.28
CA VAL A 800 34.27 5.80 21.90
C VAL A 800 35.64 6.46 21.93
N ILE A 801 35.73 7.70 21.44
CA ILE A 801 36.96 8.49 21.47
C ILE A 801 37.44 8.70 22.91
N LEU A 802 36.54 9.10 23.82
CA LEU A 802 36.88 9.30 25.24
C LEU A 802 37.29 8.00 25.93
N LYS A 803 36.64 6.87 25.64
CA LYS A 803 37.04 5.55 26.14
C LYS A 803 38.44 5.16 25.65
N ASN A 804 38.72 5.37 24.36
CA ASN A 804 40.03 5.08 23.77
C ASN A 804 41.13 5.96 24.38
N LEU A 805 40.89 7.26 24.52
CA LEU A 805 41.83 8.18 25.19
C LEU A 805 42.13 7.75 26.62
N ARG A 806 41.11 7.37 27.40
CA ARG A 806 41.28 6.85 28.75
C ARG A 806 42.11 5.56 28.78
N ALA A 807 41.88 4.64 27.85
CA ALA A 807 42.62 3.39 27.76
C ALA A 807 44.11 3.62 27.44
N VAL A 808 44.43 4.62 26.60
CA VAL A 808 45.81 4.90 26.17
C VAL A 808 46.60 5.71 27.20
N LEU A 809 45.98 6.71 27.84
CA LEU A 809 46.64 7.58 28.82
C LEU A 809 46.73 6.95 30.22
N GLY A 810 45.88 5.98 30.53
CA GLY A 810 45.72 5.47 31.88
C GLY A 810 44.98 6.47 32.79
N LYS A 811 44.69 6.04 34.02
CA LYS A 811 43.76 6.74 34.93
C LYS A 811 44.24 8.14 35.32
N ASP A 812 45.49 8.27 35.72
CA ASP A 812 45.99 9.52 36.33
C ASP A 812 46.21 10.64 35.30
N GLN A 813 46.77 10.32 34.13
CA GLN A 813 46.93 11.30 33.05
C GLN A 813 45.60 11.71 32.44
N PHE A 814 44.66 10.76 32.28
CA PHE A 814 43.31 11.08 31.79
C PHE A 814 42.54 11.98 32.76
N ARG A 815 42.71 11.79 34.08
CA ARG A 815 42.14 12.69 35.11
C ARG A 815 42.68 14.11 35.01
N GLN A 816 43.99 14.28 34.83
CA GLN A 816 44.60 15.60 34.63
C GLN A 816 44.04 16.30 33.39
N LEU A 817 43.89 15.55 32.29
CA LEU A 817 43.34 16.05 31.04
C LEU A 817 41.86 16.45 31.16
N LEU A 818 41.03 15.61 31.81
CA LEU A 818 39.62 15.90 32.07
C LEU A 818 39.43 17.11 32.99
N TYR A 819 40.22 17.20 34.07
CA TYR A 819 40.19 18.35 34.99
C TYR A 819 40.48 19.63 34.22
N SER A 820 41.61 19.65 33.50
CA SER A 820 42.04 20.79 32.70
C SER A 820 40.97 21.22 31.68
N SER A 821 40.32 20.24 31.03
CA SER A 821 39.29 20.53 30.03
C SER A 821 38.06 21.21 30.66
N LEU A 822 37.59 20.72 31.82
CA LEU A 822 36.37 21.21 32.45
C LEU A 822 36.54 22.53 33.20
N THR A 823 37.73 22.82 33.73
CA THR A 823 38.03 24.04 34.53
C THR A 823 38.63 25.19 33.71
N GLY A 824 38.62 25.10 32.38
CA GLY A 824 39.03 26.20 31.50
C GLY A 824 40.53 26.37 31.31
N VAL A 825 41.35 25.40 31.73
CA VAL A 825 42.78 25.33 31.37
C VAL A 825 42.87 25.07 29.86
N GLN A 826 43.75 25.78 29.16
CA GLN A 826 43.88 25.62 27.71
C GLN A 826 44.41 24.23 27.37
N ILE A 827 43.69 23.51 26.50
CA ILE A 827 44.09 22.19 26.02
C ILE A 827 44.79 22.33 24.67
N LEU A 828 46.07 21.97 24.62
CA LEU A 828 46.87 21.94 23.41
C LEU A 828 47.15 20.49 23.00
N VAL A 829 46.66 20.08 21.83
CA VAL A 829 46.88 18.74 21.28
C VAL A 829 47.88 18.82 20.13
N ARG A 830 49.04 18.18 20.29
CA ARG A 830 50.11 18.12 19.31
C ARG A 830 50.24 16.70 18.79
N GLY A 831 50.18 16.50 17.47
CA GLY A 831 50.24 15.15 16.89
C GLY A 831 49.71 15.08 15.46
N PRO A 832 49.60 13.87 14.87
CA PRO A 832 49.08 13.68 13.52
C PRO A 832 47.58 14.04 13.41
N ASN A 833 47.14 14.43 12.20
CA ASN A 833 45.85 15.10 11.96
C ASN A 833 44.63 14.35 12.56
N ILE A 834 44.45 13.08 12.21
CA ILE A 834 43.26 12.29 12.61
C ILE A 834 43.14 12.15 14.14
N GLN A 835 44.23 11.76 14.81
CA GLN A 835 44.24 11.52 16.26
C GLN A 835 44.09 12.83 17.05
N ARG A 836 44.62 13.93 16.51
CA ARG A 836 44.45 15.28 17.04
C ARG A 836 42.99 15.71 16.98
N LEU A 837 42.35 15.57 15.81
CA LEU A 837 40.94 15.91 15.60
C LEU A 837 40.01 15.07 16.49
N GLU A 838 40.26 13.75 16.58
CA GLU A 838 39.53 12.86 17.49
C GLU A 838 39.61 13.38 18.93
N SER A 839 40.82 13.62 19.43
CA SER A 839 41.02 14.05 20.81
C SER A 839 40.34 15.38 21.12
N LEU A 840 40.45 16.35 20.21
CA LEU A 840 39.79 17.65 20.34
C LEU A 840 38.27 17.50 20.32
N TYR A 841 37.72 16.70 19.42
CA TYR A 841 36.28 16.48 19.31
C TYR A 841 35.71 15.82 20.57
N GLY A 842 36.36 14.76 21.06
CA GLY A 842 35.96 14.06 22.28
C GLY A 842 35.97 14.96 23.51
N LEU A 843 37.07 15.68 23.77
CA LEU A 843 37.20 16.52 24.97
C LEU A 843 36.27 17.74 24.94
N SER A 844 36.19 18.43 23.80
CA SER A 844 35.37 19.63 23.67
C SER A 844 33.86 19.33 23.67
N SER A 845 33.45 18.09 23.43
CA SER A 845 32.04 17.66 23.53
C SER A 845 31.51 17.62 24.98
N LEU A 846 32.39 17.60 25.98
CA LEU A 846 32.00 17.55 27.41
C LEU A 846 31.66 18.94 27.99
N ILE A 847 31.83 20.01 27.21
CA ILE A 847 31.74 21.40 27.65
C ILE A 847 30.62 22.09 26.87
N PRO A 848 29.78 22.93 27.51
CA PRO A 848 28.72 23.70 26.85
C PRO A 848 29.24 24.47 25.63
N ARG A 849 28.42 24.55 24.58
CA ARG A 849 28.76 25.24 23.32
C ARG A 849 29.23 26.68 23.56
N ALA A 850 28.56 27.40 24.46
CA ALA A 850 28.88 28.77 24.84
C ALA A 850 30.31 28.95 25.41
N CYS A 851 30.87 27.89 26.01
CA CYS A 851 32.21 27.90 26.59
C CYS A 851 33.28 27.33 25.64
N ARG A 852 32.89 26.83 24.46
CA ARG A 852 33.76 26.09 23.54
C ARG A 852 34.31 27.02 22.45
N ARG A 853 35.63 27.20 22.42
CA ARG A 853 36.40 27.95 21.41
C ARG A 853 37.52 27.07 20.87
N VAL A 854 37.21 26.26 19.86
CA VAL A 854 38.15 25.27 19.32
C VAL A 854 38.79 25.78 18.04
N LYS A 855 40.12 25.60 17.91
CA LYS A 855 40.83 25.69 16.65
C LYS A 855 41.44 24.34 16.31
N THR A 856 40.90 23.67 15.29
CA THR A 856 41.29 22.29 14.91
C THR A 856 42.70 22.18 14.36
N GLN A 857 43.14 23.19 13.59
CA GLN A 857 44.49 23.29 13.05
C GLN A 857 44.98 24.74 13.09
N ALA A 858 46.02 24.98 13.90
CA ALA A 858 46.71 26.26 14.00
C ALA A 858 48.15 26.14 13.51
N THR A 859 48.61 27.13 12.74
CA THR A 859 50.00 27.25 12.28
C THR A 859 50.92 27.83 13.34
N GLU A 860 50.35 28.54 14.31
CA GLU A 860 51.05 29.24 15.39
C GLU A 860 50.29 29.06 16.70
N TYR A 861 50.96 29.22 17.84
CA TYR A 861 50.32 29.19 19.15
C TYR A 861 49.36 30.38 19.33
N MET A 862 48.19 30.13 19.90
CA MET A 862 47.17 31.14 20.20
C MET A 862 46.91 31.22 21.72
N ASP A 863 46.69 32.45 22.21
CA ASP A 863 46.44 32.74 23.62
C ASP A 863 45.16 32.07 24.16
N PRO A 864 45.10 31.67 25.46
CA PRO A 864 43.91 31.07 26.08
C PRO A 864 42.62 31.89 25.93
N ASN A 865 42.72 33.21 25.79
CA ASN A 865 41.56 34.08 25.59
C ASN A 865 40.98 33.98 24.17
N LYS A 866 41.74 33.49 23.19
CA LYS A 866 41.25 33.31 21.81
C LYS A 866 40.66 31.92 21.60
N CYS A 867 41.30 30.88 22.13
CA CYS A 867 40.82 29.50 22.04
C CYS A 867 41.18 28.69 23.29
N ASN A 868 40.23 27.92 23.81
CA ASN A 868 40.48 27.00 24.92
C ASN A 868 40.93 25.61 24.44
N PHE A 869 40.64 25.25 23.19
CA PHE A 869 41.15 24.03 22.55
C PHE A 869 41.92 24.37 21.29
N ILE A 870 43.16 23.90 21.18
CA ILE A 870 44.02 24.16 20.02
C ILE A 870 44.70 22.88 19.54
N GLY A 871 44.58 22.61 18.24
CA GLY A 871 45.30 21.56 17.55
C GLY A 871 46.49 22.10 16.77
N VAL A 872 47.68 21.55 17.00
CA VAL A 872 48.91 21.97 16.33
C VAL A 872 49.70 20.78 15.77
N ASP A 873 50.48 21.04 14.73
CA ASP A 873 51.38 20.06 14.13
C ASP A 873 52.62 19.79 14.99
N THR A 874 53.29 18.65 14.76
CA THR A 874 54.53 18.29 15.45
C THR A 874 55.67 19.25 15.13
N SER A 875 55.62 20.01 14.03
CA SER A 875 56.62 21.01 13.65
C SER A 875 56.48 22.38 14.34
N VAL A 876 55.32 22.69 14.92
CA VAL A 876 55.00 24.03 15.44
C VAL A 876 55.63 24.26 16.82
N ALA A 877 56.19 25.46 17.02
CA ALA A 877 56.72 25.89 18.31
C ALA A 877 55.57 26.18 19.29
N VAL A 878 55.59 25.52 20.45
CA VAL A 878 54.54 25.61 21.48
C VAL A 878 55.15 25.99 22.83
N PRO A 879 54.40 26.69 23.69
CA PRO A 879 54.88 27.04 25.03
C PRO A 879 55.20 25.80 25.86
N LEU A 880 56.06 25.99 26.86
CA LEU A 880 56.31 24.98 27.87
C LEU A 880 55.01 24.71 28.66
N PRO A 881 54.71 23.44 28.99
CA PRO A 881 53.58 23.11 29.85
C PRO A 881 53.64 23.92 31.15
N CYS A 882 52.52 24.56 31.49
CA CYS A 882 52.39 25.39 32.69
C CYS A 882 51.05 25.11 33.37
N ALA A 883 50.76 25.76 34.49
CA ALA A 883 49.48 25.56 35.19
C ALA A 883 48.25 25.90 34.31
N ASN A 884 48.40 26.84 33.37
CA ASN A 884 47.31 27.34 32.52
C ASN A 884 47.24 26.65 31.14
N VAL A 885 48.24 25.83 30.77
CA VAL A 885 48.30 25.14 29.48
C VAL A 885 48.62 23.67 29.71
N CYS A 886 47.64 22.82 29.46
CA CYS A 886 47.76 21.36 29.51
C CYS A 886 48.02 20.83 28.10
N ARG A 887 49.15 20.13 27.93
CA ARG A 887 49.60 19.65 26.62
C ARG A 887 49.45 18.14 26.49
N LEU A 888 48.81 17.70 25.41
CA LEU A 888 48.73 16.31 24.98
C LEU A 888 49.62 16.11 23.75
N ASP A 889 50.77 15.45 23.94
CA ASP A 889 51.69 15.09 22.86
C ASP A 889 51.38 13.67 22.36
N ILE A 890 51.02 13.52 21.09
CA ILE A 890 50.73 12.25 20.41
C ILE A 890 51.88 11.93 19.45
N VAL A 891 52.58 10.83 19.70
CA VAL A 891 53.76 10.41 18.92
C VAL A 891 53.33 9.44 17.82
N ALA A 892 53.73 9.71 16.58
CA ALA A 892 53.46 8.84 15.43
C ALA A 892 54.18 7.48 15.57
N ASP A 893 53.54 6.40 15.13
CA ASP A 893 54.05 5.02 15.27
C ASP A 893 55.46 4.82 14.68
N GLU A 894 55.82 5.58 13.64
CA GLU A 894 57.13 5.56 12.98
C GLU A 894 58.29 6.05 13.86
N HIS A 895 58.00 6.78 14.95
CA HIS A 895 58.99 7.37 15.86
C HIS A 895 58.95 6.73 17.25
N LYS A 896 58.24 5.60 17.41
CA LYS A 896 58.17 4.89 18.68
C LYS A 896 59.51 4.23 19.01
N VAL A 897 60.09 4.61 20.14
CA VAL A 897 61.12 3.80 20.80
C VAL A 897 60.41 2.64 21.51
N GLU A 898 60.92 1.41 21.36
CA GLU A 898 60.39 0.22 22.05
C GLU A 898 60.21 0.53 23.55
N ASN A 899 58.97 0.47 24.05
CA ASN A 899 58.49 0.82 25.41
C ASN A 899 58.08 2.28 25.72
N SER A 900 57.94 3.17 24.74
CA SER A 900 57.40 4.53 24.97
C SER A 900 55.87 4.62 24.80
N ASN A 901 55.18 5.32 25.72
CA ASN A 901 53.72 5.58 25.61
C ASN A 901 53.42 6.45 24.38
N SER A 902 52.39 6.07 23.60
CA SER A 902 52.01 6.78 22.38
C SER A 902 51.41 8.17 22.62
N HIS A 903 50.82 8.38 23.81
CA HIS A 903 50.23 9.65 24.23
C HIS A 903 50.80 10.05 25.58
N ILE A 904 51.24 11.30 25.70
CA ILE A 904 51.82 11.84 26.93
C ILE A 904 51.14 13.16 27.28
N VAL A 905 50.50 13.21 28.44
CA VAL A 905 49.98 14.45 29.01
C VAL A 905 51.09 15.14 29.82
N ARG A 906 51.30 16.43 29.57
CA ARG A 906 52.22 17.29 30.31
C ARG A 906 51.45 18.48 30.84
N TRP A 907 51.32 18.55 32.16
CA TRP A 907 50.70 19.65 32.89
C TRP A 907 51.42 19.81 34.22
N THR A 908 51.78 21.04 34.58
CA THR A 908 52.54 21.33 35.81
C THR A 908 51.63 21.74 36.98
N GLY A 909 50.31 21.68 36.80
CA GLY A 909 49.34 21.94 37.86
C GLY A 909 49.19 20.74 38.81
N ILE A 910 48.65 21.01 40.00
CA ILE A 910 48.39 19.99 41.03
C ILE A 910 46.89 19.76 41.09
N LEU A 911 46.46 18.50 41.03
CA LEU A 911 45.05 18.16 41.21
C LEU A 911 44.60 18.46 42.65
N PRO A 912 43.41 19.03 42.84
CA PRO A 912 42.89 19.31 44.18
C PRO A 912 42.60 18.00 44.95
N LEU A 913 42.67 18.06 46.29
CA LEU A 913 42.38 16.92 47.18
C LEU A 913 40.97 16.34 46.98
N LYS A 914 40.01 17.18 46.59
CA LYS A 914 38.66 16.79 46.16
C LYS A 914 38.42 17.30 44.74
N LEU A 915 38.09 16.37 43.84
CA LEU A 915 37.83 16.66 42.43
C LEU A 915 36.40 17.18 42.21
N PRO A 916 36.14 17.96 41.14
CA PRO A 916 34.81 18.37 40.76
C PRO A 916 33.83 17.20 40.61
N THR A 917 32.60 17.38 41.10
CA THR A 917 31.53 16.39 41.11
C THR A 917 31.18 15.92 39.71
N LEU A 918 31.10 16.84 38.74
CA LEU A 918 30.88 16.52 37.32
C LEU A 918 31.96 15.58 36.77
N LEU A 919 33.23 15.86 37.07
CA LEU A 919 34.35 15.04 36.63
C LEU A 919 34.25 13.62 37.19
N ILE A 920 33.92 13.48 38.48
CA ILE A 920 33.75 12.17 39.13
C ILE A 920 32.61 11.39 38.48
N LYS A 921 31.48 12.06 38.18
CA LYS A 921 30.34 11.43 37.49
C LYS A 921 30.74 10.94 36.09
N ILE A 922 31.44 11.77 35.30
CA ILE A 922 31.92 11.40 33.96
C ILE A 922 32.91 10.23 34.03
N GLU A 923 33.88 10.28 34.95
CA GLU A 923 34.87 9.21 35.12
C GLU A 923 34.18 7.88 35.44
N LYS A 924 33.32 7.85 36.48
CA LYS A 924 32.56 6.65 36.88
C LYS A 924 31.71 6.08 35.75
N SER A 925 31.07 6.94 34.96
CA SER A 925 30.27 6.52 33.82
C SER A 925 31.12 5.91 32.71
N LEU A 926 32.35 6.39 32.48
CA LEU A 926 33.30 5.77 31.55
C LEU A 926 33.88 4.43 32.05
N GLU A 927 33.95 4.19 33.36
CA GLU A 927 34.41 2.90 33.92
C GLU A 927 33.32 1.82 33.87
N ASN A 928 32.05 2.20 33.72
CA ASN A 928 30.94 1.27 33.74
C ASN A 928 30.71 0.61 32.37
N GLU A 929 31.19 -0.63 32.23
CA GLU A 929 31.03 -1.43 31.00
C GLU A 929 29.58 -1.77 30.65
N LYS A 930 28.64 -1.69 31.61
CA LYS A 930 27.22 -1.95 31.37
C LYS A 930 26.53 -0.84 30.57
N LEU A 931 27.12 0.35 30.50
CA LEU A 931 26.55 1.49 29.78
C LEU A 931 26.96 1.47 28.31
N GLY A 932 25.96 1.31 27.43
CA GLY A 932 26.14 1.41 25.98
C GLY A 932 26.54 2.81 25.53
N ASN A 933 27.08 2.92 24.31
CA ASN A 933 27.57 4.20 23.77
C ASN A 933 26.47 5.26 23.61
N SER A 934 25.26 4.86 23.19
CA SER A 934 24.10 5.76 23.09
C SER A 934 23.65 6.27 24.46
N THR A 935 23.58 5.37 25.45
CA THR A 935 23.24 5.71 26.84
C THR A 935 24.27 6.66 27.45
N LEU A 936 25.56 6.44 27.20
CA LEU A 936 26.62 7.34 27.66
C LEU A 936 26.53 8.72 27.01
N LYS A 937 26.23 8.79 25.70
CA LYS A 937 26.02 10.07 25.00
C LYS A 937 24.87 10.87 25.63
N ALA A 938 23.72 10.23 25.85
CA ALA A 938 22.58 10.86 26.51
C ALA A 938 22.88 11.26 27.97
N HIS A 939 23.60 10.41 28.70
CA HIS A 939 23.99 10.71 30.07
C HIS A 939 24.95 11.90 30.17
N PHE A 940 25.93 12.02 29.26
CA PHE A 940 26.82 13.18 29.23
C PHE A 940 26.09 14.46 28.86
N ALA A 941 25.16 14.41 27.90
CA ALA A 941 24.31 15.56 27.58
C ALA A 941 23.48 16.01 28.80
N ALA A 942 22.85 15.06 29.51
CA ALA A 942 22.08 15.38 30.72
C ALA A 942 22.96 15.97 31.85
N LEU A 943 24.17 15.45 32.05
CA LEU A 943 25.11 16.01 33.02
C LEU A 943 25.59 17.41 32.62
N GLN A 944 25.89 17.60 31.34
CA GLN A 944 26.27 18.91 30.81
C GLN A 944 25.16 19.93 31.01
N GLU A 945 23.90 19.56 30.74
CA GLU A 945 22.73 20.41 30.93
C GLU A 945 22.45 20.73 32.40
N GLU A 946 22.50 19.71 33.28
CA GLU A 946 22.39 19.87 34.74
C GLU A 946 23.37 20.93 35.24
N TRP A 947 24.65 20.80 34.87
CA TRP A 947 25.72 21.68 35.35
C TRP A 947 25.73 23.04 34.65
N ALA A 948 25.33 23.12 33.38
CA ALA A 948 25.13 24.39 32.68
C ALA A 948 23.99 25.20 33.32
N ASN A 949 22.90 24.56 33.73
CA ASN A 949 21.79 25.22 34.42
C ASN A 949 22.19 25.71 35.82
N ILE A 950 22.98 24.93 36.56
CA ILE A 950 23.59 25.40 37.82
C ILE A 950 24.48 26.62 37.56
N ALA A 951 25.30 26.60 36.51
CA ALA A 951 26.15 27.74 36.14
C ALA A 951 25.32 28.98 35.74
N LYS A 952 24.19 28.82 35.03
CA LYS A 952 23.26 29.91 34.71
C LYS A 952 22.67 30.55 35.96
N VAL A 953 22.24 29.74 36.92
CA VAL A 953 21.74 30.24 38.21
C VAL A 953 22.83 31.00 38.97
N VAL A 954 24.05 30.46 39.02
CA VAL A 954 25.21 31.11 39.64
C VAL A 954 25.54 32.44 38.95
N HIS A 955 25.52 32.48 37.61
CA HIS A 955 25.75 33.70 36.83
C HIS A 955 24.69 34.76 37.11
N ALA A 956 23.40 34.40 37.07
CA ALA A 956 22.30 35.30 37.34
C ALA A 956 22.38 35.93 38.75
N MET A 957 22.80 35.15 39.76
CA MET A 957 22.99 35.65 41.12
C MET A 957 24.19 36.60 41.25
N ARG A 958 25.26 36.38 40.49
CA ARG A 958 26.42 37.29 40.43
C ARG A 958 26.06 38.64 39.82
N GLY A 959 25.32 38.62 38.70
CA GLY A 959 24.86 39.84 38.02
C GLY A 959 23.97 40.73 38.91
N ARG A 960 23.28 40.14 39.90
CA ARG A 960 22.42 40.87 40.86
C ARG A 960 23.15 41.38 42.11
N GLY A 961 24.46 41.19 42.25
CA GLY A 961 25.27 41.76 43.33
C GLY A 961 25.08 41.14 44.73
N HIS A 962 24.43 39.96 44.84
CA HIS A 962 24.25 39.24 46.09
C HIS A 962 25.32 38.16 46.28
N SER A 963 26.53 38.54 46.69
CA SER A 963 27.65 37.61 46.92
C SER A 963 27.54 36.80 48.23
N GLY A 964 26.72 37.25 49.19
CA GLY A 964 26.66 36.71 50.55
C GLY A 964 26.04 35.32 50.70
N ASP A 965 25.12 34.92 49.82
CA ASP A 965 24.39 33.63 49.91
C ASP A 965 24.71 32.65 48.77
N LEU A 966 25.72 32.97 47.93
CA LEU A 966 26.07 32.13 46.79
C LEU A 966 26.54 30.73 47.22
N SER A 967 27.30 30.65 48.33
CA SER A 967 27.76 29.38 48.87
C SER A 967 26.63 28.51 49.41
N GLY A 968 25.59 29.11 50.00
CA GLY A 968 24.39 28.41 50.46
C GLY A 968 23.61 27.83 49.27
N LEU A 969 23.36 28.66 48.25
CA LEU A 969 22.68 28.25 47.02
C LEU A 969 23.43 27.15 46.26
N MET A 970 24.75 27.26 46.12
CA MET A 970 25.58 26.22 45.50
C MET A 970 25.40 24.87 46.22
N LEU A 971 25.45 24.86 47.55
CA LEU A 971 25.24 23.66 48.35
C LEU A 971 23.83 23.08 48.15
N SER A 972 22.79 23.91 48.07
CA SER A 972 21.41 23.48 47.79
C SER A 972 21.26 22.85 46.40
N LEU A 973 22.04 23.30 45.42
CA LEU A 973 22.09 22.73 44.07
C LEU A 973 23.02 21.50 43.95
N GLY A 974 23.62 21.06 45.06
CA GLY A 974 24.53 19.91 45.08
C GLY A 974 25.95 20.22 44.60
N ALA A 975 26.30 21.50 44.43
CA ALA A 975 27.66 21.95 44.09
C ALA A 975 28.44 22.34 45.36
N GLY A 976 29.58 21.68 45.58
CA GLY A 976 30.43 21.98 46.73
C GLY A 976 31.46 23.09 46.45
N PRO A 977 32.27 23.47 47.46
CA PRO A 977 33.35 24.44 47.26
C PRO A 977 34.40 23.97 46.23
N HIS A 978 34.57 22.66 46.06
CA HIS A 978 35.45 22.05 45.06
C HIS A 978 34.95 22.19 43.61
N ASP A 979 33.67 22.52 43.41
CA ASP A 979 33.06 22.73 42.09
C ASP A 979 33.13 24.19 41.62
N LYS A 980 33.61 25.09 42.48
CA LYS A 980 33.59 26.54 42.25
C LYS A 980 34.35 26.94 40.99
N GLU A 981 35.56 26.41 40.78
CA GLU A 981 36.40 26.76 39.62
C GLU A 981 35.75 26.35 38.28
N LEU A 982 35.05 25.20 38.27
CA LEU A 982 34.28 24.74 37.11
C LEU A 982 33.10 25.67 36.83
N LEU A 983 32.31 26.00 37.86
CA LEU A 983 31.15 26.87 37.72
C LEU A 983 31.55 28.30 37.36
N ASP A 984 32.67 28.80 37.87
CA ASP A 984 33.24 30.10 37.50
C ASP A 984 33.52 30.15 36.01
N THR A 985 34.22 29.13 35.51
CA THR A 985 34.55 29.01 34.08
C THR A 985 33.30 28.93 33.21
N TRP A 986 32.34 28.07 33.56
CA TRP A 986 31.13 27.88 32.77
C TRP A 986 30.19 29.09 32.82
N SER A 987 30.23 29.85 33.92
CA SER A 987 29.48 31.10 34.05
C SER A 987 30.03 32.22 33.16
N MET A 988 31.32 32.22 32.84
CA MET A 988 31.95 33.25 31.99
C MET A 988 31.60 33.10 30.51
N GLY A 989 31.16 31.92 30.08
CA GLY A 989 30.72 31.68 28.70
C GLY A 989 29.27 32.08 28.42
N LEU A 990 28.51 32.50 29.43
CA LEU A 990 27.10 32.90 29.28
C LEU A 990 27.00 34.41 28.99
N PRO A 991 26.02 34.87 28.18
CA PRO A 991 25.79 36.28 27.92
C PRO A 991 25.40 37.03 29.21
N PRO A 992 25.65 38.35 29.28
CA PRO A 992 25.44 39.16 30.48
C PRO A 992 23.99 39.23 30.97
N ASN A 993 23.02 38.78 30.16
CA ASN A 993 21.62 38.68 30.56
C ASN A 993 21.01 37.31 30.15
N PRO A 994 21.12 36.27 31.00
CA PRO A 994 20.61 34.94 30.69
C PRO A 994 19.10 34.75 30.96
N ALA A 995 18.37 35.84 31.24
CA ALA A 995 16.97 35.84 31.69
C ALA A 995 15.98 36.19 30.57
#